data_AF-A0AAD9URR8-F1
#
_entry.id   AF-A0AAD9URR8-F1
#
_cell.length_a   1.000
_cell.length_b   1.000
_cell.length_c   1.000
_cell.angle_alpha   90.00
_cell.angle_beta   90.00
_cell.angle_gamma   90.00
#
_symmetry.space_group_name_H-M   'P 1'
#
loop_
_entity.id
_entity.type
_entity.pdbx_description
1 polymer ?
#
loop_
_entity_poly.entity_id
_entity_poly.type
_entity_poly.pdbx_seq_one_letter_code
_entity_poly.pdbx_strand_id
1 'polypeptide(L)'
;MDNEKGTPENSVSKTNWQICAICQEVTSEALQCPADTKHSDVGAGYKTLAGNLGKFYKLGCMPTDLCLSRLYEGNGIDGTFLANKARWHKSCYALFNSTKVKRAEKRHATLEEDLVGGKFTRSNRKAQYTKEGKEESEQPRHRLDGIALAELVSYIEEFGTSSAELPTFKLADLANMYKSCLQRLGCDTTSHVNTSRLKERLVFQIPGLQCYNKGRNVYLAFRDDVGFALHKAHEQDCDEEAMHLAKTAAIVRKDMLSSKYSFSGSFESDCQAKSVPASVLSLVKIILYGSNIEEQECSSGKVQAALTISQLLQYNVRARCRDKEVKREPRSKCRETPLSIYMGISVHAKTRSRDLVEALNNLGISISYDRVLVISTDLGNEVCCCYTDESAVCPSNLRLHLFTTAAVDNIDHNPTSTTAHDSFHGTGISLFQHPSAENPGTTRAPIDISHAVSSSKSVCQLPEAYTEVTPVIAPAKHPQVSATIVNIQPDGGVFNHSFKDELKWLENSSNVICNQERLKEEEVVSWGAFHSRDLSSSPSASAISALLPLFPDQAKSIAMIRHAMDIIKLSVNHLNPGQVPVIALDQPLCQVRGHVWWPPHRDGISQSNRRWLQGSGWTTALADANVATPGTAESFVKAASVTRSRQAHHVTACSLFILLQKAYTKYKEGVANKDDIMSFESWCAQQVSATPQFQYWYTALQLELLLLVFLKSLRVADFLPWFFAMNHSNYARWLPVHLPDMSLLDQMVPHVALEFKKGLFTVNKSLKRFLSIAIDQAHEQNNAMVKGEGGAVGLTENPNALC
;
A
#
# COMPACT_ATOMS: atom_id res chain seq x y z
N MET A 1 69.38 -54.45 13.49
CA MET A 1 69.92 -54.15 12.17
C MET A 1 69.82 -52.65 11.97
N ASP A 2 70.96 -52.01 12.27
CA ASP A 2 71.58 -50.89 11.57
C ASP A 2 70.70 -49.66 11.28
N ASN A 3 71.03 -48.43 11.73
CA ASN A 3 72.34 -47.83 11.90
C ASN A 3 72.24 -46.59 12.81
N GLU A 4 73.23 -46.43 13.68
CA GLU A 4 73.61 -45.15 14.29
C GLU A 4 74.17 -44.17 13.25
N LYS A 5 74.04 -42.87 13.54
CA LYS A 5 74.92 -41.72 13.21
C LYS A 5 74.10 -40.46 13.49
N GLY A 6 74.49 -39.47 14.29
CA GLY A 6 75.71 -39.15 15.01
C GLY A 6 75.58 -37.66 15.38
N THR A 7 75.78 -37.31 16.64
CA THR A 7 76.01 -35.93 17.08
C THR A 7 77.38 -35.45 16.59
N PRO A 8 77.55 -34.18 16.21
CA PRO A 8 78.85 -33.52 16.24
C PRO A 8 78.95 -32.53 17.40
N GLU A 9 80.08 -32.64 18.10
CA GLU A 9 80.58 -31.78 19.16
C GLU A 9 80.92 -30.35 18.69
N ASN A 10 80.97 -29.45 19.67
CA ASN A 10 81.38 -28.04 19.62
C ASN A 10 82.67 -27.77 18.81
N SER A 11 82.56 -26.89 17.82
CA SER A 11 83.68 -26.05 17.36
C SER A 11 83.40 -24.60 17.75
N VAL A 12 84.20 -24.06 18.68
CA VAL A 12 84.14 -22.62 19.01
C VAL A 12 84.73 -21.88 17.82
N SER A 13 83.87 -21.28 17.01
CA SER A 13 84.26 -20.53 15.82
C SER A 13 85.11 -19.32 16.22
N LYS A 14 86.32 -19.24 15.64
CA LYS A 14 87.25 -18.12 15.83
C LYS A 14 86.66 -16.86 15.19
N THR A 15 86.50 -15.78 15.96
CA THR A 15 85.86 -14.55 15.48
C THR A 15 86.70 -13.90 14.37
N ASN A 16 86.09 -13.63 13.22
CA ASN A 16 86.71 -12.87 12.13
C ASN A 16 86.50 -11.36 12.38
N TRP A 17 87.59 -10.66 12.69
CA TRP A 17 87.60 -9.24 13.05
C TRP A 17 87.59 -8.28 11.84
N GLN A 18 87.69 -8.81 10.61
CA GLN A 18 87.60 -8.00 9.38
C GLN A 18 86.17 -7.69 8.96
N ILE A 19 85.21 -8.44 9.51
CA ILE A 19 83.76 -8.27 9.29
C ILE A 19 83.08 -7.91 10.62
N CYS A 20 81.75 -7.73 10.61
CA CYS A 20 81.04 -7.29 11.81
C CYS A 20 81.25 -8.24 13.00
N ALA A 21 81.84 -7.76 14.09
CA ALA A 21 82.12 -8.55 15.29
C ALA A 21 80.86 -9.12 15.96
N ILE A 22 79.70 -8.47 15.77
CA ILE A 22 78.41 -8.86 16.38
C ILE A 22 77.70 -9.94 15.57
N CYS A 23 77.47 -9.74 14.26
CA CYS A 23 76.72 -10.69 13.43
C CYS A 23 77.59 -11.64 12.60
N GLN A 24 78.89 -11.36 12.42
CA GLN A 24 79.82 -12.15 11.60
C GLN A 24 79.39 -12.34 10.13
N GLU A 25 78.65 -11.36 9.61
CA GLU A 25 78.19 -11.32 8.22
C GLU A 25 78.75 -10.10 7.48
N VAL A 26 78.94 -10.23 6.17
CA VAL A 26 79.24 -9.11 5.27
C VAL A 26 77.91 -8.59 4.74
N THR A 27 77.60 -7.34 5.04
CA THR A 27 76.40 -6.68 4.51
C THR A 27 76.78 -5.47 3.68
N SER A 28 75.81 -4.90 2.98
CA SER A 28 75.97 -3.62 2.27
C SER A 28 76.12 -2.43 3.21
N GLU A 29 75.93 -2.60 4.53
CA GLU A 29 76.08 -1.54 5.52
C GLU A 29 77.56 -1.32 5.86
N ALA A 30 78.01 -0.05 5.87
CA ALA A 30 79.40 0.28 6.16
C ALA A 30 79.76 -0.05 7.63
N LEU A 31 80.91 -0.71 7.82
CA LEU A 31 81.42 -1.08 9.13
C LEU A 31 82.02 0.13 9.88
N GLN A 32 81.65 0.28 11.15
CA GLN A 32 82.16 1.32 12.05
C GLN A 32 83.23 0.74 12.97
N CYS A 33 84.36 1.43 13.09
CA CYS A 33 85.47 1.07 13.98
C CYS A 33 85.68 2.20 15.01
N PRO A 34 85.36 2.00 16.29
CA PRO A 34 85.59 2.99 17.35
C PRO A 34 87.06 3.37 17.60
N ALA A 35 88.02 2.66 17.02
CA ALA A 35 89.45 3.03 17.07
C ALA A 35 89.82 4.11 16.04
N ASP A 36 89.00 4.35 15.02
CA ASP A 36 89.27 5.33 13.96
C ASP A 36 88.68 6.72 14.29
N THR A 37 88.32 6.97 15.56
CA THR A 37 87.71 8.22 16.00
C THR A 37 88.75 9.33 16.16
N LYS A 38 88.42 10.54 15.69
CA LYS A 38 89.31 11.72 15.76
C LYS A 38 89.30 12.43 17.14
N HIS A 39 88.64 11.84 18.13
CA HIS A 39 88.45 12.44 19.46
C HIS A 39 89.49 11.88 20.45
N SER A 40 89.78 12.62 21.52
CA SER A 40 90.85 12.31 22.49
C SER A 40 90.68 11.00 23.27
N ASP A 41 89.56 10.29 23.09
CA ASP A 41 89.17 9.11 23.87
C ASP A 41 88.94 7.90 22.94
N VAL A 42 90.04 7.46 22.32
CA VAL A 42 90.07 6.38 21.33
C VAL A 42 89.54 5.08 21.96
N GLY A 43 88.53 4.46 21.33
CA GLY A 43 87.98 3.18 21.80
C GLY A 43 86.87 3.25 22.87
N ALA A 44 86.36 4.45 23.22
CA ALA A 44 85.24 4.58 24.17
C ALA A 44 83.97 3.77 23.78
N GLY A 45 83.74 3.59 22.47
CA GLY A 45 82.66 2.75 21.95
C GLY A 45 82.79 1.26 22.30
N TYR A 46 84.03 0.74 22.40
CA TYR A 46 84.27 -0.66 22.79
C TYR A 46 83.89 -0.93 24.24
N LYS A 47 84.28 -0.02 25.14
CA LYS A 47 83.94 -0.11 26.58
C LYS A 47 82.43 -0.07 26.81
N THR A 48 81.73 0.80 26.08
CA THR A 48 80.27 0.94 26.19
C THR A 48 79.55 -0.32 25.70
N LEU A 49 79.96 -0.86 24.55
CA LEU A 49 79.35 -2.08 24.01
C LEU A 49 79.59 -3.28 24.93
N ALA A 50 80.84 -3.50 25.37
CA ALA A 50 81.20 -4.60 26.26
C ALA A 50 80.41 -4.54 27.58
N GLY A 51 80.26 -3.35 28.16
CA GLY A 51 79.46 -3.14 29.37
C GLY A 51 77.98 -3.48 29.18
N ASN A 52 77.39 -3.06 28.06
CA ASN A 52 75.98 -3.34 27.78
C ASN A 52 75.72 -4.82 27.47
N LEU A 53 76.63 -5.47 26.74
CA LEU A 53 76.58 -6.91 26.48
C LEU A 53 76.60 -7.73 27.77
N GLY A 54 77.48 -7.36 28.72
CA GLY A 54 77.54 -8.00 30.03
C GLY A 54 76.24 -7.83 30.84
N LYS A 55 75.57 -6.68 30.73
CA LYS A 55 74.29 -6.43 31.42
C LYS A 55 73.14 -7.24 30.84
N PHE A 56 73.03 -7.30 29.51
CA PHE A 56 72.00 -8.13 28.88
C PHE A 56 72.18 -9.63 29.17
N TYR A 57 73.44 -10.09 29.24
CA TYR A 57 73.74 -11.47 29.61
C TYR A 57 73.36 -11.78 31.07
N LYS A 58 73.71 -10.90 32.02
CA LYS A 58 73.30 -11.06 33.42
C LYS A 58 71.78 -11.05 33.61
N LEU A 59 71.05 -10.29 32.80
CA LEU A 59 69.59 -10.23 32.81
C LEU A 59 68.92 -11.35 32.00
N GLY A 60 69.70 -12.25 31.38
CA GLY A 60 69.18 -13.40 30.62
C GLY A 60 68.35 -13.04 29.39
N CYS A 61 68.52 -11.85 28.81
CA CYS A 61 67.63 -11.33 27.76
C CYS A 61 68.37 -10.78 26.53
N MET A 62 69.33 -11.54 26.01
CA MET A 62 70.14 -11.13 24.85
C MET A 62 69.28 -10.88 23.60
N PRO A 63 69.33 -9.68 22.98
CA PRO A 63 68.55 -9.33 21.78
C PRO A 63 68.82 -10.17 20.53
N THR A 64 69.98 -10.82 20.44
CA THR A 64 70.36 -11.72 19.35
C THR A 64 71.24 -12.82 19.91
N ASP A 65 71.28 -13.96 19.21
CA ASP A 65 72.07 -15.12 19.59
C ASP A 65 73.57 -14.81 19.42
N LEU A 66 74.16 -14.27 20.49
CA LEU A 66 75.53 -13.78 20.53
C LEU A 66 76.26 -14.44 21.69
N CYS A 67 77.11 -15.41 21.38
CA CYS A 67 77.96 -16.08 22.35
C CYS A 67 79.05 -15.12 22.85
N LEU A 68 79.09 -14.79 24.15
CA LEU A 68 80.07 -13.83 24.69
C LEU A 68 81.49 -14.38 24.78
N SER A 69 81.67 -15.70 24.92
CA SER A 69 82.99 -16.32 25.06
C SER A 69 83.85 -16.14 23.80
N ARG A 70 83.25 -16.03 22.61
CA ARG A 70 83.97 -15.79 21.35
C ARG A 70 84.59 -14.39 21.23
N LEU A 71 84.22 -13.47 22.12
CA LEU A 71 84.64 -12.07 22.12
C LEU A 71 85.63 -11.76 23.26
N TYR A 72 86.12 -12.80 23.95
CA TYR A 72 87.00 -12.67 25.11
C TYR A 72 88.30 -13.47 24.90
N GLU A 73 89.41 -12.76 24.69
CA GLU A 73 90.75 -13.34 24.50
C GLU A 73 91.65 -13.18 25.75
N GLY A 74 91.06 -13.03 26.94
CA GLY A 74 91.78 -13.03 28.23
C GLY A 74 91.96 -11.66 28.90
N ASN A 75 91.78 -10.56 28.18
CA ASN A 75 91.96 -9.18 28.70
C ASN A 75 90.66 -8.35 28.74
N GLY A 76 89.50 -9.00 28.90
CA GLY A 76 88.19 -8.34 28.80
C GLY A 76 87.71 -8.21 27.35
N ILE A 77 86.39 -8.11 27.16
CA ILE A 77 85.78 -8.00 25.82
C ILE A 77 86.16 -6.66 25.16
N ASP A 78 86.21 -5.58 25.94
CA ASP A 78 86.64 -4.27 25.46
C ASP A 78 88.13 -4.23 25.10
N GLY A 79 88.99 -4.88 25.90
CA GLY A 79 90.40 -5.05 25.58
C GLY A 79 90.62 -5.88 24.31
N THR A 80 89.85 -6.96 24.16
CA THR A 80 89.87 -7.82 22.96
C THR A 80 89.42 -7.06 21.71
N PHE A 81 88.38 -6.23 21.82
CA PHE A 81 87.92 -5.38 20.73
C PHE A 81 88.93 -4.30 20.33
N LEU A 82 89.61 -3.70 21.30
CA LEU A 82 90.61 -2.67 21.03
C LEU A 82 91.85 -3.27 20.37
N ALA A 83 92.36 -4.41 20.87
CA ALA A 83 93.53 -5.09 20.31
C ALA A 83 93.31 -5.53 18.86
N ASN A 84 92.10 -5.99 18.53
CA ASN A 84 91.74 -6.47 17.20
C ASN A 84 91.09 -5.40 16.29
N LYS A 85 90.99 -4.14 16.74
CA LYS A 85 90.28 -3.04 16.05
C LYS A 85 88.90 -3.48 15.51
N ALA A 86 88.10 -4.06 16.39
CA ALA A 86 86.84 -4.70 16.02
C ALA A 86 85.87 -3.72 15.32
N ARG A 87 85.20 -4.20 14.27
CA ARG A 87 84.27 -3.37 13.46
C ARG A 87 82.86 -3.93 13.53
N TRP A 88 81.84 -3.09 13.40
CA TRP A 88 80.45 -3.55 13.38
C TRP A 88 79.52 -2.64 12.59
N HIS A 89 78.37 -3.18 12.18
CA HIS A 89 77.28 -2.39 11.59
C HIS A 89 76.61 -1.50 12.65
N LYS A 90 76.11 -0.32 12.25
CA LYS A 90 75.43 0.62 13.14
C LYS A 90 74.12 0.03 13.64
N SER A 91 73.40 -0.68 12.77
CA SER A 91 72.20 -1.44 13.10
C SER A 91 72.47 -2.50 14.20
N CYS A 92 73.54 -3.28 14.07
CA CYS A 92 73.93 -4.29 15.06
C CYS A 92 74.28 -3.67 16.43
N TYR A 93 75.02 -2.55 16.46
CA TYR A 93 75.32 -1.84 17.71
C TYR A 93 74.07 -1.27 18.38
N ALA A 94 73.11 -0.77 17.59
CA ALA A 94 71.90 -0.14 18.11
C ALA A 94 71.01 -1.10 18.94
N LEU A 95 71.10 -2.41 18.71
CA LEU A 95 70.42 -3.44 19.50
C LEU A 95 70.90 -3.45 20.96
N PHE A 96 72.16 -3.11 21.20
CA PHE A 96 72.83 -3.20 22.49
C PHE A 96 73.06 -1.84 23.15
N ASN A 97 72.27 -0.83 22.78
CA ASN A 97 72.44 0.52 23.33
C ASN A 97 71.97 0.62 24.79
N SER A 98 72.49 1.63 25.50
CA SER A 98 72.28 1.79 26.94
C SER A 98 70.82 2.08 27.32
N THR A 99 70.03 2.65 26.40
CA THR A 99 68.59 2.91 26.62
C THR A 99 67.80 1.60 26.62
N LYS A 100 68.20 0.64 25.78
CA LYS A 100 67.60 -0.70 25.74
C LYS A 100 67.94 -1.50 27.00
N VAL A 101 69.16 -1.36 27.52
CA VAL A 101 69.58 -1.95 28.81
C VAL A 101 68.69 -1.43 29.95
N LYS A 102 68.52 -0.10 30.08
CA LYS A 102 67.68 0.49 31.15
C LYS A 102 66.22 0.02 31.10
N ARG A 103 65.69 -0.24 29.90
CA ARG A 103 64.33 -0.79 29.72
C ARG A 103 64.25 -2.29 30.05
N ALA A 104 65.34 -3.03 29.91
CA ALA A 104 65.43 -4.42 30.35
C ALA A 104 65.53 -4.49 31.89
N GLU A 105 66.40 -3.67 32.49
CA GLU A 105 66.54 -3.55 33.95
C GLU A 105 65.21 -3.17 34.63
N LYS A 106 64.47 -2.19 34.08
CA LYS A 106 63.17 -1.77 34.64
C LYS A 106 62.11 -2.88 34.63
N ARG A 107 62.09 -3.72 33.59
CA ARG A 107 61.16 -4.86 33.48
C ARG A 107 61.51 -5.98 34.47
N HIS A 108 62.79 -6.19 34.72
CA HIS A 108 63.25 -7.15 35.72
C HIS A 108 62.91 -6.69 37.16
N ALA A 109 62.99 -5.39 37.44
CA ALA A 109 62.64 -4.83 38.76
C ALA A 109 61.13 -4.88 39.08
N THR A 110 60.26 -4.73 38.08
CA THR A 110 58.78 -4.78 38.30
C THR A 110 58.29 -6.19 38.65
N LEU A 111 59.02 -7.22 38.22
CA LEU A 111 58.71 -8.62 38.55
C LEU A 111 59.07 -8.99 40.00
N GLU A 112 59.92 -8.21 40.68
CA GLU A 112 60.27 -8.42 42.08
C GLU A 112 59.29 -7.74 43.06
N GLU A 113 58.57 -6.68 42.65
CA GLU A 113 57.65 -5.92 43.51
C GLU A 113 56.25 -6.58 43.67
N ASP A 114 55.81 -7.42 42.73
CA ASP A 114 54.50 -8.11 42.78
C ASP A 114 54.45 -9.30 43.77
N LEU A 115 55.55 -9.60 44.49
CA LEU A 115 55.64 -10.71 45.43
C LEU A 115 55.15 -10.41 46.86
N VAL A 116 54.67 -9.19 47.16
CA VAL A 116 54.37 -8.78 48.56
C VAL A 116 52.99 -8.08 48.71
N GLY A 117 51.90 -8.86 48.81
CA GLY A 117 50.71 -8.45 49.59
C GLY A 117 49.31 -8.73 48.99
N GLY A 118 48.49 -9.54 49.67
CA GLY A 118 47.06 -9.78 49.36
C GLY A 118 46.20 -10.09 50.61
N LYS A 119 44.87 -10.29 50.43
CA LYS A 119 43.82 -11.00 51.26
C LYS A 119 42.43 -10.29 51.27
N PHE A 120 41.22 -10.87 51.42
CA PHE A 120 40.69 -12.21 51.81
C PHE A 120 39.18 -12.44 51.40
N THR A 121 38.66 -13.65 51.65
CA THR A 121 37.57 -14.44 50.98
C THR A 121 36.52 -15.09 51.93
N ARG A 122 35.48 -15.82 51.40
CA ARG A 122 34.69 -16.92 52.03
C ARG A 122 33.87 -17.69 50.95
N SER A 123 33.56 -19.02 50.94
CA SER A 123 33.81 -20.22 51.77
C SER A 123 33.70 -21.51 50.91
N ASN A 124 34.17 -22.65 51.45
CA ASN A 124 34.67 -23.89 50.80
C ASN A 124 33.87 -25.17 51.19
N ARG A 125 33.89 -26.27 50.40
CA ARG A 125 33.71 -27.67 50.86
C ARG A 125 34.41 -28.71 49.93
N LYS A 126 35.08 -29.69 50.59
CA LYS A 126 35.79 -30.94 50.17
C LYS A 126 35.21 -31.64 48.91
N ALA A 127 35.93 -32.38 48.05
CA ALA A 127 37.20 -33.15 48.10
C ALA A 127 37.84 -33.19 46.68
N GLN A 128 39.15 -32.94 46.47
CA GLN A 128 40.24 -33.95 46.33
C GLN A 128 39.90 -35.06 45.31
N TYR A 129 40.57 -35.31 44.17
CA TYR A 129 41.93 -35.08 43.63
C TYR A 129 41.80 -35.15 42.06
N THR A 130 42.54 -34.48 41.15
CA THR A 130 43.97 -34.11 41.11
C THR A 130 44.20 -32.94 40.11
N LYS A 131 44.34 -31.72 40.66
CA LYS A 131 44.96 -30.46 40.18
C LYS A 131 44.65 -29.91 38.76
N GLU A 132 43.49 -29.26 38.63
CA GLU A 132 43.09 -28.41 37.49
C GLU A 132 42.61 -27.00 37.91
N GLY A 133 42.63 -26.06 36.94
CA GLY A 133 41.91 -24.76 36.90
C GLY A 133 42.85 -23.55 36.81
N LYS A 134 43.22 -22.92 35.68
CA LYS A 134 42.60 -22.61 34.35
C LYS A 134 41.44 -21.60 34.42
N GLU A 135 41.80 -20.32 34.55
CA GLU A 135 40.91 -19.17 34.38
C GLU A 135 40.87 -18.70 32.92
N GLU A 136 39.69 -18.85 32.30
CA GLU A 136 39.19 -18.05 31.19
C GLU A 136 38.42 -16.83 31.75
N SER A 137 38.68 -15.61 31.24
CA SER A 137 37.61 -14.61 30.95
C SER A 137 38.07 -13.27 30.35
N GLU A 138 39.36 -12.88 30.33
CA GLU A 138 39.80 -11.62 29.64
C GLU A 138 40.56 -11.82 28.32
N GLN A 139 41.03 -13.04 28.03
CA GLN A 139 41.72 -13.37 26.77
C GLN A 139 40.87 -13.24 25.48
N PRO A 140 39.53 -13.39 25.47
CA PRO A 140 38.75 -13.30 24.23
C PRO A 140 38.81 -11.91 23.60
N ARG A 141 38.64 -10.84 24.39
CA ARG A 141 38.52 -9.47 23.86
C ARG A 141 39.79 -8.98 23.17
N HIS A 142 40.98 -9.25 23.72
CA HIS A 142 42.24 -8.79 23.12
C HIS A 142 42.60 -9.56 21.83
N ARG A 143 42.21 -10.84 21.71
CA ARG A 143 42.32 -11.58 20.45
C ARG A 143 41.34 -11.06 19.40
N LEU A 144 40.09 -10.77 19.79
CA LEU A 144 39.07 -10.24 18.88
C LEU A 144 39.40 -8.80 18.45
N ASP A 145 39.99 -7.97 19.32
CA ASP A 145 40.58 -6.66 18.98
C ASP A 145 41.78 -6.76 18.03
N GLY A 146 42.54 -7.85 18.12
CA GLY A 146 43.64 -8.15 17.20
C GLY A 146 43.13 -8.56 15.83
N ILE A 147 42.09 -9.42 15.78
CA ILE A 147 41.44 -9.89 14.55
C ILE A 147 40.73 -8.73 13.84
N ALA A 148 39.95 -7.92 14.56
CA ALA A 148 39.30 -6.74 14.01
C ALA A 148 40.31 -5.70 13.48
N LEU A 149 41.47 -5.53 14.14
CA LEU A 149 42.53 -4.66 13.64
C LEU A 149 43.19 -5.24 12.38
N ALA A 150 43.46 -6.54 12.35
CA ALA A 150 44.08 -7.21 11.21
C ALA A 150 43.18 -7.19 9.96
N GLU A 151 41.86 -7.32 10.13
CA GLU A 151 40.89 -7.12 9.06
C GLU A 151 40.89 -5.67 8.55
N LEU A 152 40.95 -4.69 9.46
CA LEU A 152 41.06 -3.28 9.07
C LEU A 152 42.37 -2.98 8.32
N VAL A 153 43.47 -3.58 8.75
CA VAL A 153 44.79 -3.43 8.12
C VAL A 153 44.79 -4.07 6.74
N SER A 154 44.25 -5.29 6.62
CA SER A 154 44.13 -5.98 5.33
C SER A 154 43.24 -5.19 4.37
N TYR A 155 42.13 -4.63 4.84
CA TYR A 155 41.26 -3.75 4.04
C TYR A 155 42.00 -2.51 3.52
N ILE A 156 42.83 -1.86 4.34
CA ILE A 156 43.61 -0.67 3.95
C ILE A 156 44.74 -1.04 2.97
N GLU A 157 45.42 -2.17 3.18
CA GLU A 157 46.52 -2.64 2.32
C GLU A 157 46.02 -3.17 0.97
N GLU A 158 44.87 -3.86 0.95
CA GLU A 158 44.23 -4.40 -0.26
C GLU A 158 43.68 -3.27 -1.14
N PHE A 159 43.09 -2.22 -0.55
CA PHE A 159 42.70 -1.01 -1.30
C PHE A 159 43.90 -0.20 -1.81
N GLY A 160 45.02 -0.19 -1.07
CA GLY A 160 46.27 0.45 -1.49
C GLY A 160 47.00 -0.26 -2.62
N THR A 161 46.68 -1.53 -2.91
CA THR A 161 47.32 -2.34 -3.96
C THR A 161 46.41 -2.69 -5.14
N SER A 162 45.07 -2.60 -5.01
CA SER A 162 44.11 -3.05 -6.02
C SER A 162 43.33 -1.93 -6.74
N SER A 163 43.36 -0.69 -6.26
CA SER A 163 42.63 0.44 -6.86
C SER A 163 43.54 1.33 -7.72
N ALA A 164 43.02 1.83 -8.85
CA ALA A 164 43.67 2.91 -9.60
C ALA A 164 43.45 4.30 -8.93
N GLU A 165 42.64 4.36 -7.87
CA GLU A 165 42.47 5.53 -7.01
C GLU A 165 43.40 5.55 -5.81
N LEU A 166 43.75 6.75 -5.34
CA LEU A 166 44.53 6.95 -4.11
C LEU A 166 43.60 6.93 -2.89
N PRO A 167 43.64 5.88 -2.04
CA PRO A 167 42.64 5.72 -0.99
C PRO A 167 42.96 6.62 0.22
N THR A 168 42.08 7.58 0.50
CA THR A 168 42.11 8.36 1.75
C THR A 168 41.06 7.85 2.73
N PHE A 169 41.46 7.54 3.96
CA PHE A 169 40.57 6.95 4.97
C PHE A 169 40.28 7.93 6.10
N LYS A 170 39.01 8.23 6.37
CA LYS A 170 38.62 9.05 7.52
C LYS A 170 38.68 8.20 8.80
N LEU A 171 39.37 8.69 9.83
CA LEU A 171 39.58 7.96 11.09
C LEU A 171 38.27 7.62 11.81
N ALA A 172 37.23 8.46 11.67
CA ALA A 172 35.91 8.20 12.25
C ALA A 172 35.24 6.98 11.61
N ASP A 173 35.39 6.83 10.29
CA ASP A 173 34.76 5.75 9.53
C ASP A 173 35.50 4.44 9.79
N LEU A 174 36.84 4.48 9.86
CA LEU A 174 37.66 3.36 10.31
C LEU A 174 37.35 2.94 11.76
N ALA A 175 37.04 3.90 12.63
CA ALA A 175 36.62 3.58 14.00
C ALA A 175 35.24 2.92 14.06
N ASN A 176 34.31 3.31 13.19
CA ASN A 176 33.03 2.65 13.03
C ASN A 176 33.19 1.24 12.45
N MET A 177 34.02 1.07 11.41
CA MET A 177 34.33 -0.25 10.85
C MET A 177 34.99 -1.17 11.87
N TYR A 178 35.93 -0.64 12.67
CA TYR A 178 36.56 -1.37 13.77
C TYR A 178 35.51 -1.78 14.82
N LYS A 179 34.58 -0.88 15.17
CA LYS A 179 33.45 -1.19 16.06
C LYS A 179 32.54 -2.27 15.48
N SER A 180 32.18 -2.19 14.21
CA SER A 180 31.33 -3.18 13.53
C SER A 180 32.02 -4.55 13.42
N CYS A 181 33.34 -4.59 13.19
CA CYS A 181 34.10 -5.83 13.22
C CYS A 181 34.12 -6.45 14.63
N LEU A 182 34.27 -5.63 15.67
CA LEU A 182 34.16 -6.11 17.06
C LEU A 182 32.77 -6.64 17.40
N GLN A 183 31.70 -5.97 16.95
CA GLN A 183 30.33 -6.42 17.16
C GLN A 183 30.06 -7.75 16.42
N ARG A 184 30.51 -7.90 15.18
CA ARG A 184 30.42 -9.15 14.41
C ARG A 184 31.18 -10.31 15.05
N LEU A 185 32.28 -10.01 15.72
CA LEU A 185 33.09 -10.96 16.48
C LEU A 185 32.53 -11.25 17.89
N GLY A 186 31.31 -10.78 18.20
CA GLY A 186 30.59 -11.09 19.44
C GLY A 186 30.93 -10.20 20.64
N CYS A 187 31.53 -9.03 20.43
CA CYS A 187 31.81 -8.06 21.50
C CYS A 187 30.73 -6.97 21.59
N ASP A 188 29.92 -7.00 22.66
CA ASP A 188 29.00 -5.91 23.01
C ASP A 188 29.77 -4.65 23.44
N THR A 189 29.89 -3.69 22.52
CA THR A 189 30.59 -2.42 22.75
C THR A 189 29.59 -1.28 22.98
N THR A 190 29.25 -1.03 24.25
CA THR A 190 28.53 0.19 24.68
C THR A 190 29.44 1.42 24.79
N SER A 191 30.76 1.24 24.73
CA SER A 191 31.77 2.30 24.84
C SER A 191 32.26 2.82 23.49
N HIS A 192 32.53 4.13 23.43
CA HIS A 192 33.08 4.81 22.25
C HIS A 192 34.50 4.31 21.98
N VAL A 193 34.79 3.90 20.73
CA VAL A 193 36.14 3.49 20.32
C VAL A 193 37.10 4.67 20.49
N ASN A 194 38.26 4.44 21.12
CA ASN A 194 39.28 5.47 21.28
C ASN A 194 40.01 5.67 19.93
N THR A 195 39.57 6.68 19.19
CA THR A 195 40.05 7.00 17.83
C THR A 195 41.54 7.36 17.81
N SER A 196 42.07 8.03 18.84
CA SER A 196 43.49 8.34 18.95
C SER A 196 44.36 7.09 19.07
N ARG A 197 43.94 6.13 19.91
CA ARG A 197 44.64 4.85 20.09
C ARG A 197 44.52 3.96 18.86
N LEU A 198 43.38 3.98 18.17
CA LEU A 198 43.20 3.26 16.90
C LEU A 198 44.10 3.83 15.80
N LYS A 199 44.16 5.16 15.68
CA LYS A 199 45.06 5.86 14.73
C LYS A 199 46.51 5.46 14.92
N GLU A 200 47.00 5.47 16.16
CA GLU A 200 48.38 5.08 16.48
C GLU A 200 48.66 3.62 16.11
N ARG A 201 47.70 2.72 16.36
CA ARG A 201 47.82 1.29 15.99
C ARG A 201 47.85 1.09 14.47
N LEU A 202 47.06 1.84 13.70
CA LEU A 202 47.02 1.72 12.24
C LEU A 202 48.29 2.27 11.57
N VAL A 203 48.75 3.47 11.96
CA VAL A 203 50.00 4.05 11.45
C VAL A 203 51.22 3.19 11.83
N PHE A 204 51.16 2.51 12.98
CA PHE A 204 52.23 1.62 13.41
C PHE A 204 52.30 0.31 12.61
N GLN A 205 51.16 -0.26 12.23
CA GLN A 205 51.10 -1.55 11.53
C GLN A 205 51.30 -1.43 10.03
N ILE A 206 50.97 -0.29 9.42
CA ILE A 206 51.01 -0.08 7.96
C ILE A 206 52.16 0.86 7.58
N PRO A 207 53.25 0.34 6.97
CA PRO A 207 54.38 1.17 6.54
C PRO A 207 53.95 2.16 5.45
N GLY A 208 54.24 3.46 5.65
CA GLY A 208 53.93 4.52 4.68
C GLY A 208 52.63 5.28 4.93
N LEU A 209 51.74 4.79 5.79
CA LEU A 209 50.49 5.45 6.15
C LEU A 209 50.74 6.66 7.08
N GLN A 210 50.21 7.84 6.74
CA GLN A 210 50.36 9.08 7.50
C GLN A 210 49.01 9.71 7.83
N CYS A 211 48.96 10.51 8.91
CA CYS A 211 47.74 11.17 9.35
C CYS A 211 47.74 12.67 9.00
N TYR A 212 46.58 13.15 8.55
CA TYR A 212 46.34 14.53 8.14
C TYR A 212 45.13 15.09 8.86
N ASN A 213 45.27 16.28 9.44
CA ASN A 213 44.17 16.97 10.12
C ASN A 213 43.56 18.01 9.18
N LYS A 214 42.25 17.91 8.91
CA LYS A 214 41.49 18.94 8.17
C LYS A 214 40.33 19.40 9.06
N GLY A 215 40.54 20.53 9.75
CA GLY A 215 39.60 21.02 10.76
C GLY A 215 39.49 20.06 11.94
N ARG A 216 38.26 19.63 12.28
CA ARG A 216 38.00 18.66 13.37
C ARG A 216 38.14 17.19 12.95
N ASN A 217 38.42 16.92 11.68
CA ASN A 217 38.50 15.56 11.13
C ASN A 217 39.96 15.13 10.90
N VAL A 218 40.24 13.85 11.18
CA VAL A 218 41.54 13.20 10.96
C VAL A 218 41.41 12.18 9.83
N TYR A 219 42.31 12.26 8.86
CA TYR A 219 42.38 11.37 7.69
C TYR A 219 43.70 10.60 7.70
N LEU A 220 43.75 9.41 7.09
CA LEU A 220 44.93 8.59 6.88
C LEU A 220 45.15 8.32 5.39
N ALA A 221 46.37 8.53 4.90
CA ALA A 221 46.78 8.31 3.50
C ALA A 221 48.28 7.99 3.41
N PHE A 222 48.74 7.30 2.37
CA PHE A 222 50.16 6.95 2.24
C PHE A 222 51.02 8.16 1.82
N ARG A 223 52.29 8.19 2.22
CA ARG A 223 53.19 9.36 2.12
C ARG A 223 53.42 9.84 0.69
N ASP A 224 53.38 8.94 -0.28
CA ASP A 224 53.59 9.23 -1.70
C ASP A 224 52.33 9.82 -2.38
N ASP A 225 51.19 9.78 -1.69
CA ASP A 225 49.86 10.08 -2.24
C ASP A 225 49.35 11.45 -1.83
N VAL A 226 50.09 12.26 -1.07
CA VAL A 226 49.51 13.41 -0.35
C VAL A 226 49.50 14.67 -1.20
N GLY A 227 50.53 14.87 -2.02
CA GLY A 227 50.54 15.90 -3.06
C GLY A 227 49.53 15.60 -4.16
N PHE A 228 49.33 14.31 -4.48
CA PHE A 228 48.36 13.86 -5.49
C PHE A 228 46.93 13.83 -4.93
N ALA A 229 46.70 13.45 -3.67
CA ALA A 229 45.38 13.48 -3.02
C ALA A 229 44.88 14.91 -2.77
N LEU A 230 45.78 15.89 -2.60
CA LEU A 230 45.41 17.31 -2.60
C LEU A 230 45.05 17.82 -4.02
N HIS A 231 45.62 17.22 -5.08
CA HIS A 231 45.24 17.45 -6.48
C HIS A 231 43.90 16.77 -6.83
N LYS A 232 43.72 15.48 -6.48
CA LYS A 232 42.50 14.68 -6.67
C LYS A 232 41.33 15.09 -5.75
N ALA A 233 41.59 15.73 -4.61
CA ALA A 233 40.53 16.37 -3.82
C ALA A 233 40.09 17.72 -4.40
N HIS A 234 40.83 18.29 -5.35
CA HIS A 234 40.44 19.48 -6.13
C HIS A 234 39.93 19.13 -7.53
N GLU A 235 40.26 17.96 -8.07
CA GLU A 235 39.64 17.38 -9.26
C GLU A 235 38.56 16.41 -8.82
N GLN A 236 37.29 16.83 -8.84
CA GLN A 236 36.20 15.87 -8.98
C GLN A 236 36.49 15.05 -10.24
N ASP A 237 36.99 13.83 -10.08
CA ASP A 237 37.30 12.95 -11.20
C ASP A 237 35.96 12.45 -11.77
N CYS A 238 35.34 13.31 -12.57
CA CYS A 238 34.04 13.07 -13.19
C CYS A 238 34.04 11.76 -13.98
N ASP A 239 35.21 11.32 -14.47
CA ASP A 239 35.36 10.09 -15.22
C ASP A 239 35.15 8.85 -14.33
N GLU A 240 35.65 8.86 -13.10
CA GLU A 240 35.49 7.77 -12.15
C GLU A 240 34.05 7.64 -11.62
N GLU A 241 33.45 8.76 -11.22
CA GLU A 241 32.03 8.81 -10.85
C GLU A 241 31.15 8.37 -12.03
N ALA A 242 31.49 8.80 -13.26
CA ALA A 242 30.81 8.34 -14.47
C ALA A 242 30.98 6.83 -14.70
N MET A 243 32.14 6.26 -14.39
CA MET A 243 32.37 4.80 -14.46
C MET A 243 31.55 4.03 -13.43
N HIS A 244 31.41 4.53 -12.20
CA HIS A 244 30.54 3.93 -11.19
C HIS A 244 29.06 4.00 -11.58
N LEU A 245 28.61 5.14 -12.12
CA LEU A 245 27.26 5.28 -12.67
C LEU A 245 27.03 4.33 -13.85
N ALA A 246 27.99 4.20 -14.76
CA ALA A 246 27.91 3.31 -15.91
C ALA A 246 27.84 1.83 -15.49
N LYS A 247 28.66 1.41 -14.52
CA LYS A 247 28.63 0.05 -13.95
C LYS A 247 27.30 -0.23 -13.24
N THR A 248 26.83 0.70 -12.41
CA THR A 248 25.54 0.59 -11.70
C THR A 248 24.38 0.49 -12.69
N ALA A 249 24.35 1.37 -13.70
CA ALA A 249 23.37 1.32 -14.77
C ALA A 249 23.44 0.01 -15.55
N ALA A 250 24.64 -0.54 -15.82
CA ALA A 250 24.78 -1.81 -16.52
C ALA A 250 24.20 -2.99 -15.71
N ILE A 251 24.43 -3.04 -14.40
CA ILE A 251 23.87 -4.07 -13.50
C ILE A 251 22.35 -3.97 -13.49
N VAL A 252 21.80 -2.79 -13.17
CA VAL A 252 20.35 -2.60 -13.06
C VAL A 252 19.66 -2.81 -14.42
N ARG A 253 20.26 -2.37 -15.52
CA ARG A 253 19.73 -2.64 -16.87
C ARG A 253 19.75 -4.11 -17.22
N LYS A 254 20.76 -4.87 -16.83
CA LYS A 254 20.81 -6.32 -17.05
C LYS A 254 19.63 -7.00 -16.37
N ASP A 255 19.35 -6.65 -15.11
CA ASP A 255 18.23 -7.19 -14.34
C ASP A 255 16.87 -6.78 -14.92
N MET A 256 16.73 -5.52 -15.35
CA MET A 256 15.50 -5.06 -16.01
C MET A 256 15.24 -5.77 -17.35
N LEU A 257 16.28 -6.06 -18.12
CA LEU A 257 16.17 -6.72 -19.41
C LEU A 257 15.92 -8.23 -19.27
N SER A 258 16.37 -8.87 -18.19
CA SER A 258 16.12 -10.28 -17.90
C SER A 258 14.75 -10.52 -17.25
N SER A 259 14.27 -9.56 -16.46
CA SER A 259 12.96 -9.63 -15.83
C SER A 259 11.83 -9.60 -16.85
N LYS A 260 10.85 -10.49 -16.66
CA LYS A 260 9.66 -10.61 -17.49
C LYS A 260 8.43 -10.53 -16.60
N TYR A 261 7.43 -9.80 -17.05
CA TYR A 261 6.12 -9.75 -16.46
C TYR A 261 5.06 -9.91 -17.55
N SER A 262 4.03 -10.69 -17.27
CA SER A 262 2.90 -10.89 -18.15
C SER A 262 1.62 -10.56 -17.41
N PHE A 263 0.80 -9.70 -18.00
CA PHE A 263 -0.51 -9.40 -17.48
C PHE A 263 -1.49 -10.54 -17.82
N SER A 264 -2.11 -11.12 -16.80
CA SER A 264 -3.08 -12.21 -16.90
C SER A 264 -4.52 -11.73 -17.03
N GLY A 265 -4.80 -10.41 -17.05
CA GLY A 265 -6.17 -9.88 -17.11
C GLY A 265 -6.67 -9.32 -15.78
N SER A 266 -5.95 -9.54 -14.68
CA SER A 266 -6.29 -9.01 -13.35
C SER A 266 -5.09 -8.36 -12.65
N PHE A 267 -5.38 -7.44 -11.72
CA PHE A 267 -4.38 -6.75 -10.91
C PHE A 267 -4.36 -7.33 -9.49
N GLU A 268 -3.46 -8.27 -9.22
CA GLU A 268 -3.23 -8.80 -7.87
C GLU A 268 -2.70 -7.71 -6.92
N SER A 269 -2.89 -7.88 -5.61
CA SER A 269 -2.50 -6.87 -4.61
C SER A 269 -1.00 -6.53 -4.62
N ASP A 270 -0.14 -7.49 -5.00
CA ASP A 270 1.31 -7.35 -5.06
C ASP A 270 1.86 -7.25 -6.50
N CYS A 271 0.99 -7.10 -7.51
CA CYS A 271 1.39 -7.09 -8.92
C CYS A 271 2.44 -6.01 -9.23
N GLN A 272 2.34 -4.84 -8.60
CA GLN A 272 3.28 -3.73 -8.77
C GLN A 272 4.70 -4.13 -8.35
N ALA A 273 4.84 -4.78 -7.19
CA ALA A 273 6.14 -5.22 -6.68
C ALA A 273 6.71 -6.38 -7.52
N LYS A 274 5.87 -7.36 -7.89
CA LYS A 274 6.25 -8.50 -8.75
C LYS A 274 6.73 -8.07 -10.14
N SER A 275 6.23 -6.95 -10.66
CA SER A 275 6.57 -6.47 -12.00
C SER A 275 7.95 -5.81 -12.12
N VAL A 276 8.66 -5.60 -11.00
CA VAL A 276 9.90 -4.82 -10.95
C VAL A 276 11.03 -5.65 -10.30
N PRO A 277 12.25 -5.65 -10.86
CA PRO A 277 13.40 -6.26 -10.20
C PRO A 277 13.74 -5.58 -8.86
N ALA A 278 14.13 -6.37 -7.86
CA ALA A 278 14.53 -5.86 -6.55
C ALA A 278 15.70 -4.85 -6.62
N SER A 279 16.62 -5.02 -7.57
CA SER A 279 17.75 -4.10 -7.79
C SER A 279 17.31 -2.70 -8.23
N VAL A 280 16.30 -2.60 -9.09
CA VAL A 280 15.71 -1.31 -9.51
C VAL A 280 15.02 -0.63 -8.33
N LEU A 281 14.20 -1.39 -7.61
CA LEU A 281 13.45 -0.86 -6.47
C LEU A 281 14.40 -0.38 -5.37
N SER A 282 15.47 -1.14 -5.10
CA SER A 282 16.50 -0.75 -4.13
C SER A 282 17.22 0.53 -4.56
N LEU A 283 17.65 0.62 -5.83
CA LEU A 283 18.29 1.83 -6.34
C LEU A 283 17.37 3.04 -6.24
N VAL A 284 16.11 2.92 -6.63
CA VAL A 284 15.14 4.03 -6.54
C VAL A 284 14.86 4.42 -5.09
N LYS A 285 14.78 3.46 -4.16
CA LYS A 285 14.67 3.76 -2.72
C LYS A 285 15.87 4.54 -2.21
N ILE A 286 17.10 4.14 -2.61
CA ILE A 286 18.32 4.86 -2.25
C ILE A 286 18.32 6.28 -2.84
N ILE A 287 17.85 6.45 -4.08
CA ILE A 287 17.77 7.77 -4.72
C ILE A 287 16.74 8.67 -4.02
N LEU A 288 15.56 8.15 -3.68
CA LEU A 288 14.47 8.96 -3.11
C LEU A 288 14.65 9.24 -1.61
N TYR A 289 15.23 8.29 -0.86
CA TYR A 289 15.24 8.30 0.60
C TYR A 289 16.63 8.19 1.23
N GLY A 290 17.69 8.15 0.41
CA GLY A 290 19.06 7.95 0.90
C GLY A 290 19.34 6.51 1.31
N SER A 291 20.52 6.24 1.86
CA SER A 291 21.00 4.89 2.21
C SER A 291 20.55 4.40 3.60
N ASN A 292 19.74 5.18 4.33
CA ASN A 292 19.29 4.83 5.68
C ASN A 292 18.12 3.83 5.62
N ILE A 293 18.37 2.61 6.10
CA ILE A 293 17.41 1.50 6.07
C ILE A 293 16.14 1.82 6.88
N GLU A 294 16.27 2.52 8.02
CA GLU A 294 15.13 2.89 8.88
C GLU A 294 14.20 3.92 8.21
N GLU A 295 14.76 4.84 7.41
CA GLU A 295 13.98 5.82 6.65
C GLU A 295 13.32 5.23 5.41
N GLN A 296 13.90 4.15 4.84
CA GLN A 296 13.38 3.41 3.69
C GLN A 296 12.18 2.48 4.04
N GLU A 297 12.04 2.07 5.30
CA GLU A 297 10.96 1.18 5.77
C GLU A 297 9.81 1.92 6.48
N CYS A 298 10.02 3.17 6.90
CA CYS A 298 9.02 3.92 7.67
C CYS A 298 8.00 4.65 6.75
N SER A 299 6.74 4.19 6.81
CA SER A 299 5.50 4.69 6.16
C SER A 299 5.13 4.10 4.78
N SER A 300 3.87 3.64 4.65
CA SER A 300 3.31 3.04 3.43
C SER A 300 3.35 3.96 2.20
N GLY A 301 3.30 5.28 2.42
CA GLY A 301 3.36 6.29 1.35
C GLY A 301 4.72 6.39 0.66
N LYS A 302 5.85 6.17 1.38
CA LYS A 302 7.20 6.22 0.80
C LYS A 302 7.47 5.04 -0.14
N VAL A 303 6.94 3.86 0.19
CA VAL A 303 7.14 2.67 -0.65
C VAL A 303 6.42 2.82 -2.02
N GLN A 304 5.27 3.50 -2.05
CA GLN A 304 4.48 3.64 -3.29
C GLN A 304 5.16 4.49 -4.36
N ALA A 305 5.82 5.60 -3.99
CA ALA A 305 6.53 6.44 -4.96
C ALA A 305 7.70 5.69 -5.60
N ALA A 306 8.50 4.98 -4.80
CA ALA A 306 9.59 4.16 -5.30
C ALA A 306 9.10 3.05 -6.25
N LEU A 307 8.01 2.36 -5.89
CA LEU A 307 7.39 1.34 -6.75
C LEU A 307 6.87 1.92 -8.08
N THR A 308 6.27 3.11 -8.04
CA THR A 308 5.72 3.80 -9.22
C THR A 308 6.85 4.15 -10.20
N ILE A 309 7.91 4.79 -9.72
CA ILE A 309 9.06 5.15 -10.57
C ILE A 309 9.76 3.91 -11.11
N SER A 310 9.92 2.87 -10.29
CA SER A 310 10.57 1.64 -10.72
C SER A 310 9.79 0.92 -11.82
N GLN A 311 8.44 0.92 -11.76
CA GLN A 311 7.60 0.40 -12.84
C GLN A 311 7.75 1.20 -14.14
N LEU A 312 7.92 2.52 -14.06
CA LEU A 312 8.15 3.35 -15.24
C LEU A 312 9.54 3.10 -15.84
N LEU A 313 10.57 2.90 -15.00
CA LEU A 313 11.90 2.50 -15.46
C LEU A 313 11.87 1.14 -16.16
N GLN A 314 11.23 0.15 -15.55
CA GLN A 314 11.07 -1.19 -16.12
C GLN A 314 10.30 -1.16 -17.45
N TYR A 315 9.25 -0.35 -17.56
CA TYR A 315 8.46 -0.22 -18.78
C TYR A 315 9.22 0.45 -19.93
N ASN A 316 10.05 1.47 -19.62
CA ASN A 316 10.73 2.28 -20.63
C ASN A 316 12.14 1.78 -20.99
N VAL A 317 12.66 0.75 -20.31
CA VAL A 317 13.96 0.16 -20.65
C VAL A 317 13.94 -0.46 -22.06
N ARG A 318 14.98 -0.16 -22.86
CA ARG A 318 15.16 -0.71 -24.21
C ARG A 318 16.42 -1.56 -24.29
N ALA A 319 16.33 -2.69 -24.99
CA ALA A 319 17.51 -3.45 -25.40
C ALA A 319 18.25 -2.66 -26.49
N ARG A 320 19.58 -2.77 -26.58
CA ARG A 320 20.31 -2.15 -27.70
C ARG A 320 19.99 -2.93 -28.98
N CYS A 321 19.44 -2.26 -29.99
CA CYS A 321 19.33 -2.81 -31.33
C CYS A 321 20.64 -2.58 -32.10
N ARG A 322 21.07 -3.55 -32.91
CA ARG A 322 22.21 -3.36 -33.82
C ARG A 322 21.70 -2.56 -35.03
N ASP A 323 22.33 -1.42 -35.30
CA ASP A 323 21.95 -0.47 -36.35
C ASP A 323 21.51 -1.15 -37.66
N LYS A 324 20.24 -0.94 -38.05
CA LYS A 324 19.75 -0.71 -39.43
C LYS A 324 18.23 -0.65 -39.65
N GLU A 325 17.39 -0.68 -38.62
CA GLU A 325 15.95 -0.41 -38.79
C GLU A 325 15.47 0.71 -37.86
N VAL A 326 15.39 1.94 -38.39
CA VAL A 326 14.65 3.05 -37.76
C VAL A 326 13.15 2.85 -38.02
N LYS A 327 12.60 1.74 -37.52
CA LYS A 327 11.17 1.63 -37.23
C LYS A 327 11.06 1.64 -35.72
N ARG A 328 10.13 2.43 -35.17
CA ARG A 328 9.86 2.54 -33.72
C ARG A 328 9.83 1.13 -33.13
N GLU A 329 10.90 0.69 -32.45
CA GLU A 329 10.90 -0.62 -31.82
C GLU A 329 9.79 -0.62 -30.75
N PRO A 330 8.80 -1.51 -30.85
CA PRO A 330 7.74 -1.59 -29.86
C PRO A 330 8.35 -1.87 -28.49
N ARG A 331 7.87 -1.17 -27.46
CA ARG A 331 8.14 -1.59 -26.07
C ARG A 331 7.71 -3.07 -25.95
N SER A 332 8.58 -3.91 -25.40
CA SER A 332 8.32 -5.36 -25.35
C SER A 332 7.12 -5.65 -24.45
N LYS A 333 6.16 -6.43 -24.97
CA LYS A 333 4.96 -6.89 -24.25
C LYS A 333 5.31 -7.54 -22.90
N CYS A 334 6.45 -8.25 -22.83
CA CYS A 334 6.93 -8.93 -21.62
C CYS A 334 7.45 -7.97 -20.51
N ARG A 335 7.37 -6.65 -20.71
CA ARG A 335 7.80 -5.63 -19.75
C ARG A 335 6.72 -4.56 -19.53
N GLU A 336 5.49 -4.80 -20.00
CA GLU A 336 4.34 -3.95 -19.70
C GLU A 336 4.06 -4.03 -18.20
N THR A 337 4.30 -2.94 -17.47
CA THR A 337 4.07 -2.93 -16.02
C THR A 337 2.60 -2.69 -15.68
N PRO A 338 2.11 -3.21 -14.54
CA PRO A 338 0.73 -3.01 -14.08
C PRO A 338 0.30 -1.55 -14.11
N LEU A 339 1.17 -0.63 -13.65
CA LEU A 339 0.90 0.81 -13.72
C LEU A 339 0.60 1.28 -15.15
N SER A 340 1.45 0.93 -16.12
CA SER A 340 1.33 1.43 -17.49
C SER A 340 0.07 0.87 -18.18
N ILE A 341 -0.24 -0.40 -17.91
CA ILE A 341 -1.46 -1.07 -18.39
C ILE A 341 -2.69 -0.42 -17.74
N TYR A 342 -2.71 -0.31 -16.41
CA TYR A 342 -3.80 0.28 -15.65
C TYR A 342 -4.10 1.71 -16.11
N MET A 343 -3.06 2.53 -16.34
CA MET A 343 -3.23 3.89 -16.83
C MET A 343 -3.89 3.92 -18.21
N GLY A 344 -3.46 3.07 -19.15
CA GLY A 344 -4.07 3.01 -20.48
C GLY A 344 -5.53 2.58 -20.43
N ILE A 345 -5.81 1.48 -19.74
CA ILE A 345 -7.18 0.94 -19.60
C ILE A 345 -8.07 1.93 -18.86
N SER A 346 -7.63 2.50 -17.74
CA SER A 346 -8.45 3.40 -16.91
C SER A 346 -8.76 4.72 -17.59
N VAL A 347 -7.76 5.30 -18.26
CA VAL A 347 -7.96 6.55 -19.02
C VAL A 347 -8.90 6.29 -20.19
N HIS A 348 -8.69 5.21 -20.92
CA HIS A 348 -9.60 4.83 -22.00
C HIS A 348 -11.02 4.55 -21.48
N ALA A 349 -11.18 3.80 -20.39
CA ALA A 349 -12.49 3.47 -19.84
C ALA A 349 -13.28 4.72 -19.41
N LYS A 350 -12.59 5.74 -18.89
CA LYS A 350 -13.23 6.98 -18.42
C LYS A 350 -13.48 8.02 -19.51
N THR A 351 -12.58 8.11 -20.49
CA THR A 351 -12.59 9.23 -21.46
C THR A 351 -12.85 8.80 -22.89
N ARG A 352 -12.64 7.51 -23.21
CA ARG A 352 -12.64 6.95 -24.58
C ARG A 352 -11.71 7.66 -25.57
N SER A 353 -10.87 8.58 -25.09
CA SER A 353 -10.00 9.39 -25.93
C SER A 353 -8.76 8.60 -26.33
N ARG A 354 -8.69 8.24 -27.61
CA ARG A 354 -7.48 7.72 -28.25
C ARG A 354 -6.30 8.69 -28.07
N ASP A 355 -6.53 9.97 -28.35
CA ASP A 355 -5.48 11.00 -28.31
C ASP A 355 -4.87 11.13 -26.91
N LEU A 356 -5.68 11.07 -25.85
CA LEU A 356 -5.20 11.12 -24.48
C LEU A 356 -4.35 9.90 -24.11
N VAL A 357 -4.79 8.70 -24.50
CA VAL A 357 -4.03 7.46 -24.28
C VAL A 357 -2.72 7.49 -25.08
N GLU A 358 -2.75 7.94 -26.33
CA GLU A 358 -1.56 8.07 -27.17
C GLU A 358 -0.59 9.13 -26.62
N ALA A 359 -1.09 10.27 -26.12
CA ALA A 359 -0.27 11.29 -25.48
C ALA A 359 0.48 10.72 -24.26
N LEU A 360 -0.21 9.99 -23.37
CA LEU A 360 0.41 9.34 -22.21
C LEU A 360 1.38 8.22 -22.62
N ASN A 361 1.08 7.48 -23.69
CA ASN A 361 1.98 6.47 -24.25
C ASN A 361 3.25 7.09 -24.84
N ASN A 362 3.15 8.24 -25.50
CA ASN A 362 4.28 8.99 -26.02
C ASN A 362 5.19 9.50 -24.89
N LEU A 363 4.62 9.86 -23.74
CA LEU A 363 5.36 10.20 -22.52
C LEU A 363 5.93 8.97 -21.78
N GLY A 364 5.60 7.75 -22.21
CA GLY A 364 6.06 6.52 -21.56
C GLY A 364 5.39 6.20 -20.23
N ILE A 365 4.19 6.74 -20.01
CA ILE A 365 3.38 6.53 -18.79
C ILE A 365 2.36 5.42 -18.99
N SER A 366 1.89 5.23 -20.23
CA SER A 366 0.80 4.32 -20.56
C SER A 366 1.19 3.39 -21.72
N ILE A 367 0.49 2.26 -21.85
CA ILE A 367 0.49 1.43 -23.06
C ILE A 367 -0.20 2.14 -24.23
N SER A 368 0.05 1.68 -25.46
CA SER A 368 -0.58 2.26 -26.65
C SER A 368 -2.09 2.00 -26.66
N TYR A 369 -2.83 2.88 -27.34
CA TYR A 369 -4.27 2.71 -27.56
C TYR A 369 -4.60 1.37 -28.22
N ASP A 370 -3.84 0.97 -29.25
CA ASP A 370 -3.99 -0.35 -29.88
C ASP A 370 -3.82 -1.50 -28.88
N ARG A 371 -2.87 -1.39 -27.93
CA ARG A 371 -2.67 -2.41 -26.92
C ARG A 371 -3.82 -2.45 -25.92
N VAL A 372 -4.41 -1.31 -25.56
CA VAL A 372 -5.64 -1.24 -24.75
C VAL A 372 -6.78 -1.99 -25.44
N LEU A 373 -6.97 -1.80 -26.75
CA LEU A 373 -8.00 -2.50 -27.52
C LEU A 373 -7.76 -4.01 -27.57
N VAL A 374 -6.51 -4.46 -27.75
CA VAL A 374 -6.16 -5.89 -27.71
C VAL A 374 -6.51 -6.49 -26.36
N ILE A 375 -6.11 -5.86 -25.25
CA ILE A 375 -6.44 -6.36 -23.90
C ILE A 375 -7.96 -6.39 -23.69
N SER A 376 -8.68 -5.36 -24.14
CA SER A 376 -10.15 -5.33 -24.04
C SER A 376 -10.82 -6.42 -24.86
N THR A 377 -10.27 -6.75 -26.04
CA THR A 377 -10.77 -7.81 -26.92
C THR A 377 -10.49 -9.18 -26.32
N ASP A 378 -9.26 -9.41 -25.84
CA ASP A 378 -8.87 -10.66 -25.18
C ASP A 378 -9.76 -10.94 -23.96
N LEU A 379 -10.01 -9.91 -23.13
CA LEU A 379 -10.92 -10.02 -21.98
C LEU A 379 -12.36 -10.32 -22.41
N GLY A 380 -12.87 -9.64 -23.43
CA GLY A 380 -14.22 -9.87 -23.95
C GLY A 380 -14.39 -11.30 -24.48
N ASN A 381 -13.40 -11.80 -25.21
CA ASN A 381 -13.40 -13.15 -25.77
C ASN A 381 -13.38 -14.22 -24.68
N GLU A 382 -12.51 -14.07 -23.69
CA GLU A 382 -12.43 -15.02 -22.58
C GLU A 382 -13.73 -15.03 -21.75
N VAL A 383 -14.35 -13.86 -21.54
CA VAL A 383 -15.68 -13.76 -20.91
C VAL A 383 -16.74 -14.50 -21.73
N CYS A 384 -16.73 -14.40 -23.07
CA CYS A 384 -17.66 -15.12 -23.93
C CYS A 384 -17.41 -16.65 -23.90
N CYS A 385 -16.15 -17.08 -23.81
CA CYS A 385 -15.81 -18.49 -23.57
C CYS A 385 -16.44 -18.98 -22.27
N CYS A 386 -16.26 -18.24 -21.16
CA CYS A 386 -16.89 -18.58 -19.88
C CYS A 386 -18.42 -18.67 -19.99
N TYR A 387 -19.08 -17.74 -20.70
CA TYR A 387 -20.54 -17.81 -20.88
C TYR A 387 -21.00 -19.06 -21.63
N THR A 388 -20.21 -19.51 -22.59
CA THR A 388 -20.48 -20.73 -23.35
C THR A 388 -20.30 -21.97 -22.46
N ASP A 389 -19.19 -22.04 -21.73
CA ASP A 389 -18.88 -23.15 -20.83
C ASP A 389 -19.89 -23.28 -19.67
N GLU A 390 -20.34 -22.14 -19.15
CA GLU A 390 -21.32 -22.09 -18.06
C GLU A 390 -22.77 -22.23 -18.54
N SER A 391 -23.00 -22.14 -19.86
CA SER A 391 -24.34 -22.08 -20.47
C SER A 391 -25.23 -20.98 -19.85
N ALA A 392 -24.61 -19.90 -19.38
CA ALA A 392 -25.27 -18.77 -18.74
C ALA A 392 -24.43 -17.49 -18.90
N VAL A 393 -25.08 -16.39 -19.29
CA VAL A 393 -24.42 -15.08 -19.35
C VAL A 393 -24.41 -14.48 -17.95
N CYS A 394 -23.34 -14.78 -17.20
CA CYS A 394 -23.16 -14.41 -15.81
C CYS A 394 -21.81 -13.71 -15.60
N PRO A 395 -21.77 -12.38 -15.37
CA PRO A 395 -20.54 -11.65 -15.10
C PRO A 395 -19.72 -12.25 -13.95
N SER A 396 -18.40 -12.35 -14.13
CA SER A 396 -17.47 -13.05 -13.21
C SER A 396 -17.30 -12.35 -11.86
N ASN A 397 -17.72 -11.09 -11.72
CA ASN A 397 -17.73 -10.39 -10.44
C ASN A 397 -18.82 -10.88 -9.48
N LEU A 398 -19.82 -11.61 -9.98
CA LEU A 398 -20.83 -12.28 -9.17
C LEU A 398 -20.23 -13.51 -8.47
N ARG A 399 -20.79 -13.90 -7.33
CA ARG A 399 -20.34 -15.02 -6.50
C ARG A 399 -21.36 -16.14 -6.48
N LEU A 400 -20.90 -17.37 -6.25
CA LEU A 400 -21.78 -18.52 -6.04
C LEU A 400 -22.37 -18.50 -4.63
N HIS A 401 -23.52 -19.15 -4.47
CA HIS A 401 -24.23 -19.37 -3.19
C HIS A 401 -24.72 -18.10 -2.48
N LEU A 402 -24.99 -17.04 -3.25
CA LEU A 402 -25.62 -15.82 -2.75
C LEU A 402 -27.04 -15.67 -3.24
N PHE A 403 -27.91 -15.18 -2.35
CA PHE A 403 -29.25 -14.76 -2.73
C PHE A 403 -29.16 -13.64 -3.78
N THR A 404 -29.80 -13.86 -4.93
CA THR A 404 -29.70 -12.99 -6.09
C THR A 404 -31.07 -12.46 -6.49
N THR A 405 -31.23 -11.14 -6.55
CA THR A 405 -32.41 -10.47 -7.10
C THR A 405 -32.06 -9.82 -8.43
N ALA A 406 -33.04 -9.63 -9.31
CA ALA A 406 -32.84 -9.05 -10.62
C ALA A 406 -33.76 -7.84 -10.86
N ALA A 407 -33.38 -6.98 -11.80
CA ALA A 407 -34.26 -5.96 -12.36
C ALA A 407 -34.16 -5.95 -13.87
N VAL A 408 -35.29 -5.64 -14.52
CA VAL A 408 -35.37 -5.43 -15.97
C VAL A 408 -36.07 -4.11 -16.22
N ASP A 409 -35.46 -3.27 -17.05
CA ASP A 409 -36.04 -2.01 -17.48
C ASP A 409 -35.61 -1.63 -18.89
N ASN A 410 -36.30 -0.65 -19.47
CA ASN A 410 -35.87 -0.03 -20.71
C ASN A 410 -34.63 0.83 -20.47
N ILE A 411 -33.70 0.79 -21.40
CA ILE A 411 -32.56 1.71 -21.44
C ILE A 411 -32.69 2.63 -22.65
N ASP A 412 -33.16 3.84 -22.38
CA ASP A 412 -33.25 4.90 -23.38
C ASP A 412 -32.05 5.84 -23.27
N HIS A 413 -31.37 6.09 -24.39
CA HIS A 413 -30.36 7.13 -24.51
C HIS A 413 -30.69 8.07 -25.66
N ASN A 414 -30.96 9.32 -25.30
CA ASN A 414 -31.08 10.42 -26.24
C ASN A 414 -29.79 11.23 -26.15
N PRO A 415 -28.85 11.08 -27.08
CA PRO A 415 -27.62 11.85 -27.07
C PRO A 415 -27.94 13.35 -27.17
N THR A 416 -27.26 14.17 -26.37
CA THR A 416 -27.46 15.63 -26.34
C THR A 416 -26.64 16.37 -27.40
N SER A 417 -25.83 15.65 -28.20
CA SER A 417 -25.00 16.23 -29.25
C SER A 417 -25.81 16.58 -30.50
N THR A 418 -25.50 17.73 -31.11
CA THR A 418 -26.06 18.17 -32.40
C THR A 418 -25.60 17.34 -33.60
N THR A 419 -24.64 16.43 -33.42
CA THR A 419 -24.13 15.50 -34.44
C THR A 419 -24.66 14.07 -34.30
N ALA A 420 -25.45 13.78 -33.27
CA ALA A 420 -25.89 12.41 -33.00
C ALA A 420 -27.06 12.02 -33.91
N HIS A 421 -26.93 10.87 -34.57
CA HIS A 421 -27.85 10.47 -35.63
C HIS A 421 -29.06 9.65 -35.16
N ASP A 422 -28.99 8.94 -34.02
CA ASP A 422 -30.09 8.08 -33.54
C ASP A 422 -30.16 7.99 -31.99
N SER A 423 -31.38 7.82 -31.44
CA SER A 423 -31.60 7.48 -30.03
C SER A 423 -31.58 5.96 -29.83
N PHE A 424 -30.88 5.47 -28.82
CA PHE A 424 -30.89 4.04 -28.47
C PHE A 424 -32.06 3.72 -27.53
N HIS A 425 -32.79 2.66 -27.85
CA HIS A 425 -33.94 2.17 -27.07
C HIS A 425 -33.84 0.66 -26.89
N GLY A 426 -33.22 0.20 -25.81
CA GLY A 426 -32.99 -1.21 -25.54
C GLY A 426 -33.58 -1.70 -24.21
N THR A 427 -33.19 -2.91 -23.80
CA THR A 427 -33.50 -3.48 -22.48
C THR A 427 -32.22 -3.74 -21.70
N GLY A 428 -32.20 -3.31 -20.44
CA GLY A 428 -31.14 -3.62 -19.48
C GLY A 428 -31.61 -4.66 -18.47
N ILE A 429 -30.74 -5.61 -18.12
CA ILE A 429 -30.97 -6.56 -17.03
C ILE A 429 -29.85 -6.41 -16.00
N SER A 430 -30.21 -6.10 -14.75
CA SER A 430 -29.24 -6.10 -13.64
C SER A 430 -29.49 -7.25 -12.67
N LEU A 431 -28.40 -7.84 -12.19
CA LEU A 431 -28.39 -8.80 -11.09
C LEU A 431 -27.78 -8.14 -9.85
N PHE A 432 -28.37 -8.41 -8.69
CA PHE A 432 -27.93 -7.90 -7.38
C PHE A 432 -27.80 -9.07 -6.42
N GLN A 433 -26.62 -9.23 -5.82
CA GLN A 433 -26.37 -10.26 -4.82
C GLN A 433 -26.20 -9.65 -3.45
N HIS A 434 -26.67 -10.36 -2.44
CA HIS A 434 -26.78 -9.87 -1.07
C HIS A 434 -25.85 -10.65 -0.14
N PRO A 435 -24.54 -10.31 -0.09
CA PRO A 435 -23.61 -10.95 0.85
C PRO A 435 -23.88 -10.49 2.29
N SER A 436 -23.46 -11.33 3.24
CA SER A 436 -23.44 -11.00 4.66
C SER A 436 -22.10 -11.40 5.28
N ALA A 437 -21.86 -11.00 6.53
CA ALA A 437 -20.68 -11.47 7.27
C ALA A 437 -20.69 -13.00 7.47
N GLU A 438 -21.87 -13.59 7.58
CA GLU A 438 -22.08 -15.04 7.75
C GLU A 438 -21.96 -15.79 6.42
N ASN A 439 -22.43 -15.18 5.32
CA ASN A 439 -22.35 -15.74 3.98
C ASN A 439 -21.79 -14.70 2.99
N PRO A 440 -20.46 -14.63 2.82
CA PRO A 440 -19.85 -13.75 1.82
C PRO A 440 -19.98 -14.27 0.39
N GLY A 441 -20.47 -15.50 0.19
CA GLY A 441 -20.49 -16.20 -1.09
C GLY A 441 -19.11 -16.71 -1.52
N THR A 442 -19.09 -17.51 -2.59
CA THR A 442 -17.86 -18.07 -3.15
C THR A 442 -17.45 -17.30 -4.39
N THR A 443 -16.24 -16.71 -4.38
CA THR A 443 -15.67 -16.01 -5.54
C THR A 443 -15.44 -16.96 -6.70
N ARG A 444 -15.82 -16.55 -7.90
CA ARG A 444 -15.59 -17.30 -9.15
C ARG A 444 -14.14 -17.12 -9.62
N ALA A 445 -13.68 -18.04 -10.47
CA ALA A 445 -12.34 -17.95 -11.04
C ALA A 445 -12.18 -16.60 -11.81
N PRO A 446 -11.06 -15.89 -11.62
CA PRO A 446 -10.80 -14.69 -12.40
C PRO A 446 -10.59 -15.06 -13.87
N ILE A 447 -10.95 -14.12 -14.75
CA ILE A 447 -10.68 -14.24 -16.18
C ILE A 447 -9.16 -14.20 -16.40
N ASP A 448 -8.62 -15.23 -17.06
CA ASP A 448 -7.19 -15.34 -17.38
C ASP A 448 -6.96 -15.23 -18.89
N ILE A 449 -6.26 -14.17 -19.30
CA ILE A 449 -5.87 -13.93 -20.70
C ILE A 449 -4.38 -14.24 -20.97
N SER A 450 -3.69 -14.88 -20.03
CA SER A 450 -2.26 -15.22 -20.17
C SER A 450 -1.99 -16.11 -21.39
N HIS A 451 -2.96 -16.95 -21.75
CA HIS A 451 -2.91 -17.87 -22.89
C HIS A 451 -3.62 -17.35 -24.16
N ALA A 452 -4.14 -16.11 -24.15
CA ALA A 452 -4.83 -15.55 -25.31
C ALA A 452 -3.87 -15.45 -26.51
N VAL A 453 -4.06 -16.35 -27.47
CA VAL A 453 -3.23 -16.48 -28.69
C VAL A 453 -3.63 -15.44 -29.75
N SER A 454 -4.82 -14.85 -29.61
CA SER A 454 -5.43 -14.05 -30.67
C SER A 454 -4.83 -12.65 -30.73
N SER A 455 -4.24 -12.31 -31.88
CA SER A 455 -3.96 -10.92 -32.27
C SER A 455 -5.17 -10.28 -32.96
N SER A 456 -6.32 -10.97 -32.96
CA SER A 456 -7.57 -10.49 -33.52
C SER A 456 -8.11 -9.33 -32.69
N LYS A 457 -8.52 -8.26 -33.38
CA LYS A 457 -9.27 -7.14 -32.79
C LYS A 457 -10.79 -7.38 -32.78
N SER A 458 -11.23 -8.58 -33.16
CA SER A 458 -12.65 -8.95 -33.19
C SER A 458 -13.06 -9.62 -31.89
N VAL A 459 -14.18 -9.15 -31.33
CA VAL A 459 -14.82 -9.75 -30.17
C VAL A 459 -15.67 -10.95 -30.62
N CYS A 460 -15.68 -12.03 -29.85
CA CYS A 460 -16.57 -13.17 -30.03
C CYS A 460 -18.03 -12.74 -29.85
N GLN A 461 -18.94 -13.36 -30.59
CA GLN A 461 -20.37 -13.13 -30.38
C GLN A 461 -20.82 -13.76 -29.06
N LEU A 462 -21.82 -13.15 -28.43
CA LEU A 462 -22.52 -13.74 -27.30
C LEU A 462 -23.24 -15.03 -27.73
N PRO A 463 -23.49 -15.97 -26.80
CA PRO A 463 -24.22 -17.20 -27.12
C PRO A 463 -25.59 -16.91 -27.77
N GLU A 464 -25.96 -17.67 -28.81
CA GLU A 464 -27.23 -17.49 -29.53
C GLU A 464 -28.44 -17.58 -28.58
N ALA A 465 -28.40 -18.49 -27.60
CA ALA A 465 -29.44 -18.61 -26.58
C ALA A 465 -29.63 -17.34 -25.74
N TYR A 466 -28.64 -16.45 -25.69
CA TYR A 466 -28.74 -15.14 -25.09
C TYR A 466 -29.25 -14.08 -26.07
N THR A 467 -28.74 -14.04 -27.31
CA THR A 467 -29.06 -12.95 -28.25
C THR A 467 -30.39 -13.12 -28.99
N GLU A 468 -30.84 -14.36 -29.21
CA GLU A 468 -32.05 -14.64 -29.99
C GLU A 468 -33.33 -14.57 -29.15
N VAL A 469 -34.06 -13.46 -29.28
CA VAL A 469 -35.38 -13.29 -28.66
C VAL A 469 -36.45 -14.02 -29.48
N THR A 470 -36.87 -15.19 -29.03
CA THR A 470 -37.88 -15.98 -29.74
C THR A 470 -39.27 -15.32 -29.68
N PRO A 471 -40.01 -15.19 -30.81
CA PRO A 471 -41.35 -14.65 -30.81
C PRO A 471 -42.33 -15.47 -29.95
N VAL A 472 -43.12 -14.79 -29.12
CA VAL A 472 -44.11 -15.44 -28.24
C VAL A 472 -45.51 -15.04 -28.68
N ILE A 473 -46.36 -16.04 -28.92
CA ILE A 473 -47.79 -15.83 -29.15
C ILE A 473 -48.47 -15.65 -27.78
N ALA A 474 -49.12 -14.52 -27.56
CA ALA A 474 -49.87 -14.26 -26.33
C ALA A 474 -51.06 -15.26 -26.22
N PRO A 475 -51.37 -15.77 -25.02
CA PRO A 475 -52.52 -16.64 -24.83
C PRO A 475 -53.82 -15.94 -25.26
N ALA A 476 -54.61 -16.59 -26.12
CA ALA A 476 -55.85 -16.02 -26.68
C ALA A 476 -56.99 -15.81 -25.65
N LYS A 477 -56.84 -16.33 -24.43
CA LYS A 477 -57.83 -16.22 -23.35
C LYS A 477 -57.20 -15.63 -22.10
N HIS A 478 -57.86 -14.59 -21.58
CA HIS A 478 -57.58 -13.99 -20.29
C HIS A 478 -57.78 -15.02 -19.15
N PRO A 479 -56.78 -15.23 -18.27
CA PRO A 479 -56.92 -16.08 -17.08
C PRO A 479 -58.01 -15.54 -16.17
N GLN A 480 -58.85 -16.41 -15.61
CA GLN A 480 -59.82 -16.00 -14.58
C GLN A 480 -59.11 -15.80 -13.25
N VAL A 481 -59.27 -14.62 -12.65
CA VAL A 481 -58.76 -14.32 -11.30
C VAL A 481 -59.81 -14.75 -10.29
N SER A 482 -59.43 -15.63 -9.36
CA SER A 482 -60.26 -15.96 -8.20
C SER A 482 -60.38 -14.73 -7.29
N ALA A 483 -61.60 -14.31 -6.97
CA ALA A 483 -61.81 -13.20 -6.04
C ALA A 483 -61.39 -13.62 -4.63
N THR A 484 -60.22 -13.16 -4.19
CA THR A 484 -59.74 -13.35 -2.82
C THR A 484 -60.07 -12.11 -2.00
N ILE A 485 -60.88 -12.26 -0.97
CA ILE A 485 -61.17 -11.18 0.00
C ILE A 485 -60.07 -11.22 1.06
N VAL A 486 -59.24 -10.18 1.11
CA VAL A 486 -58.26 -9.99 2.19
C VAL A 486 -58.82 -8.94 3.14
N ASN A 487 -59.11 -9.34 4.38
CA ASN A 487 -59.46 -8.41 5.45
C ASN A 487 -58.20 -7.73 5.96
N ILE A 488 -57.86 -6.58 5.38
CA ILE A 488 -56.85 -5.68 5.94
C ILE A 488 -57.55 -4.91 7.05
N GLN A 489 -57.23 -5.20 8.32
CA GLN A 489 -57.63 -4.29 9.40
C GLN A 489 -56.69 -3.08 9.36
N PRO A 490 -57.18 -1.86 9.04
CA PRO A 490 -56.38 -0.67 9.23
C PRO A 490 -56.26 -0.47 10.74
N ASP A 491 -55.08 -0.73 11.28
CA ASP A 491 -54.80 -0.33 12.65
C ASP A 491 -54.74 1.21 12.66
N GLY A 492 -55.85 1.85 13.07
CA GLY A 492 -56.02 3.30 13.05
C GLY A 492 -54.97 4.06 13.87
N GLY A 493 -54.17 3.36 14.68
CA GLY A 493 -53.02 3.90 15.40
C GLY A 493 -51.77 4.19 14.55
N VAL A 494 -51.65 3.62 13.34
CA VAL A 494 -50.43 3.70 12.51
C VAL A 494 -50.09 5.15 12.12
N PHE A 495 -51.07 5.96 11.73
CA PHE A 495 -50.81 7.35 11.30
C PHE A 495 -50.24 8.24 12.41
N ASN A 496 -50.80 8.16 13.62
CA ASN A 496 -50.35 9.01 14.73
C ASN A 496 -49.07 8.49 15.41
N HIS A 497 -48.79 7.19 15.38
CA HIS A 497 -47.53 6.65 15.89
C HIS A 497 -46.35 6.88 14.93
N SER A 498 -46.60 6.94 13.63
CA SER A 498 -45.52 7.00 12.63
C SER A 498 -44.76 8.33 12.59
N PHE A 499 -45.40 9.44 12.99
CA PHE A 499 -44.71 10.74 13.07
C PHE A 499 -43.81 10.89 14.29
N LYS A 500 -43.96 10.05 15.33
CA LYS A 500 -43.21 10.20 16.59
C LYS A 500 -41.71 10.12 16.37
N ASP A 501 -41.25 9.18 15.55
CA ASP A 501 -39.81 9.03 15.29
C ASP A 501 -39.25 10.19 14.45
N GLU A 502 -40.06 10.75 13.55
CA GLU A 502 -39.65 11.91 12.76
C GLU A 502 -39.64 13.20 13.58
N LEU A 503 -40.57 13.33 14.53
CA LEU A 503 -40.54 14.42 15.51
C LEU A 503 -39.30 14.31 16.41
N LYS A 504 -38.92 13.11 16.88
CA LYS A 504 -37.66 12.91 17.62
C LYS A 504 -36.43 13.32 16.79
N TRP A 505 -36.42 12.97 15.49
CA TRP A 505 -35.34 13.40 14.59
C TRP A 505 -35.28 14.93 14.48
N LEU A 506 -36.43 15.59 14.32
CA LEU A 506 -36.53 17.04 14.26
C LEU A 506 -36.09 17.71 15.58
N GLU A 507 -36.47 17.16 16.73
CA GLU A 507 -36.04 17.63 18.05
C GLU A 507 -34.53 17.52 18.22
N ASN A 508 -33.95 16.35 17.90
CA ASN A 508 -32.49 16.16 17.89
C ASN A 508 -31.80 17.16 16.96
N SER A 509 -32.33 17.33 15.74
CA SER A 509 -31.76 18.25 14.74
C SER A 509 -31.84 19.70 15.20
N SER A 510 -32.97 20.12 15.77
CA SER A 510 -33.17 21.47 16.32
C SER A 510 -32.21 21.73 17.48
N ASN A 511 -32.06 20.78 18.40
CA ASN A 511 -31.14 20.89 19.54
C ASN A 511 -29.68 21.05 19.09
N VAL A 512 -29.26 20.33 18.05
CA VAL A 512 -27.89 20.43 17.53
C VAL A 512 -27.69 21.76 16.80
N ILE A 513 -28.61 22.11 15.90
CA ILE A 513 -28.51 23.33 15.05
C ILE A 513 -28.61 24.61 15.87
N CYS A 514 -29.50 24.67 16.86
CA CYS A 514 -29.74 25.90 17.62
C CYS A 514 -28.68 26.17 18.70
N ASN A 515 -27.94 25.14 19.14
CA ASN A 515 -26.99 25.27 20.25
C ASN A 515 -25.52 25.23 19.82
N GLN A 516 -25.20 24.89 18.56
CA GLN A 516 -23.83 24.74 18.09
C GLN A 516 -23.66 25.26 16.65
N GLU A 517 -22.59 26.04 16.40
CA GLU A 517 -22.24 26.50 15.04
C GLU A 517 -21.54 25.42 14.20
N ARG A 518 -20.93 24.42 14.85
CA ARG A 518 -20.25 23.30 14.18
C ARG A 518 -20.63 21.98 14.81
N LEU A 519 -20.85 20.98 13.97
CA LEU A 519 -21.16 19.61 14.37
C LEU A 519 -19.93 18.93 14.97
N LYS A 520 -20.11 18.24 16.09
CA LYS A 520 -19.13 17.27 16.61
C LYS A 520 -19.19 15.98 15.79
N GLU A 521 -18.09 15.22 15.71
CA GLU A 521 -18.01 13.99 14.89
C GLU A 521 -19.09 12.95 15.24
N GLU A 522 -19.54 12.92 16.49
CA GLU A 522 -20.53 11.96 16.99
C GLU A 522 -21.98 12.40 16.74
N GLU A 523 -22.22 13.69 16.45
CA GLU A 523 -23.55 14.27 16.28
C GLU A 523 -24.07 14.10 14.85
N VAL A 524 -25.37 13.81 14.70
CA VAL A 524 -25.99 13.51 13.42
C VAL A 524 -27.27 14.32 13.28
N VAL A 525 -27.33 15.09 12.21
CA VAL A 525 -28.49 15.90 11.82
C VAL A 525 -29.20 15.31 10.61
N SER A 526 -28.52 14.54 9.78
CA SER A 526 -29.15 13.95 8.60
C SER A 526 -30.16 12.87 8.99
N TRP A 527 -31.35 12.94 8.39
CA TRP A 527 -32.44 11.98 8.58
C TRP A 527 -31.99 10.51 8.44
N GLY A 528 -31.29 10.21 7.34
CA GLY A 528 -30.81 8.85 7.06
C GLY A 528 -29.82 8.32 8.10
N ALA A 529 -28.92 9.16 8.61
CA ALA A 529 -27.98 8.71 9.63
C ALA A 529 -28.61 8.66 11.03
N PHE A 530 -29.64 9.47 11.33
CA PHE A 530 -30.39 9.40 12.59
C PHE A 530 -31.06 8.03 12.75
N HIS A 531 -31.89 7.64 11.78
CA HIS A 531 -32.54 6.32 11.79
C HIS A 531 -31.57 5.15 11.59
N SER A 532 -30.35 5.39 11.09
CA SER A 532 -29.30 4.36 11.04
C SER A 532 -28.67 4.04 12.40
N ARG A 533 -28.86 4.89 13.42
CA ARG A 533 -28.32 4.67 14.78
C ARG A 533 -29.14 3.64 15.56
N ASP A 534 -30.45 3.64 15.36
CA ASP A 534 -31.38 2.76 16.10
C ASP A 534 -31.42 1.33 15.54
N LEU A 535 -30.94 1.13 14.31
CA LEU A 535 -30.78 -0.19 13.71
C LEU A 535 -29.47 -0.82 14.18
N SER A 536 -29.54 -1.53 15.31
CA SER A 536 -28.51 -2.47 15.77
C SER A 536 -28.40 -3.67 14.83
N SER A 537 -28.09 -3.45 13.55
CA SER A 537 -27.81 -4.53 12.61
C SER A 537 -26.31 -4.77 12.55
N SER A 538 -25.92 -6.04 12.60
CA SER A 538 -24.58 -6.50 12.19
C SER A 538 -24.17 -5.79 10.88
N PRO A 539 -22.89 -5.41 10.74
CA PRO A 539 -22.42 -4.70 9.55
C PRO A 539 -22.81 -5.50 8.30
N SER A 540 -23.72 -4.93 7.50
CA SER A 540 -24.18 -5.56 6.27
C SER A 540 -23.11 -5.38 5.21
N ALA A 541 -22.79 -6.42 4.45
CA ALA A 541 -21.90 -6.27 3.32
C ALA A 541 -22.62 -5.53 2.18
N SER A 542 -21.85 -4.76 1.40
CA SER A 542 -22.42 -4.08 0.23
C SER A 542 -22.82 -5.11 -0.82
N ALA A 543 -23.99 -4.91 -1.41
CA ALA A 543 -24.51 -5.72 -2.49
C ALA A 543 -23.56 -5.70 -3.69
N ILE A 544 -23.38 -6.86 -4.29
CA ILE A 544 -22.63 -7.00 -5.55
C ILE A 544 -23.63 -6.77 -6.67
N SER A 545 -23.30 -5.88 -7.60
CA SER A 545 -24.18 -5.58 -8.73
C SER A 545 -23.47 -5.84 -10.04
N ALA A 546 -24.20 -6.40 -11.01
CA ALA A 546 -23.73 -6.57 -12.37
C ALA A 546 -24.87 -6.26 -13.35
N LEU A 547 -24.56 -5.48 -14.39
CA LEU A 547 -25.43 -5.29 -15.54
C LEU A 547 -25.01 -6.31 -16.62
N LEU A 548 -25.98 -7.02 -17.17
CA LEU A 548 -25.77 -7.94 -18.28
C LEU A 548 -25.58 -7.14 -19.60
N PRO A 549 -25.04 -7.76 -20.68
CA PRO A 549 -25.06 -7.15 -22.00
C PRO A 549 -26.46 -6.62 -22.38
N LEU A 550 -26.50 -5.51 -23.12
CA LEU A 550 -27.77 -4.86 -23.43
C LEU A 550 -28.49 -5.58 -24.55
N PHE A 551 -29.82 -5.57 -24.49
CA PHE A 551 -30.64 -6.03 -25.60
C PHE A 551 -31.06 -4.83 -26.46
N PRO A 552 -31.07 -4.96 -27.80
CA PRO A 552 -31.56 -3.91 -28.69
C PRO A 552 -33.09 -3.85 -28.70
N ASP A 553 -33.77 -4.94 -28.34
CA ASP A 553 -35.21 -5.01 -28.18
C ASP A 553 -35.68 -4.20 -26.97
N GLN A 554 -36.80 -3.49 -27.13
CA GLN A 554 -37.45 -2.77 -26.03
C GLN A 554 -38.18 -3.75 -25.08
N ALA A 555 -38.17 -3.44 -23.79
CA ALA A 555 -38.78 -4.26 -22.75
C ALA A 555 -40.32 -4.28 -22.81
N LYS A 556 -40.92 -3.64 -23.81
CA LYS A 556 -42.38 -3.56 -24.01
C LYS A 556 -42.96 -4.81 -24.67
N SER A 557 -42.13 -5.66 -25.28
CA SER A 557 -42.62 -6.87 -25.96
C SER A 557 -42.75 -8.04 -24.98
N ILE A 558 -43.80 -8.85 -25.15
CA ILE A 558 -44.00 -10.09 -24.38
C ILE A 558 -42.83 -11.06 -24.58
N ALA A 559 -42.30 -11.11 -25.81
CA ALA A 559 -41.16 -11.92 -26.16
C ALA A 559 -39.91 -11.53 -25.36
N MET A 560 -39.59 -10.23 -25.28
CA MET A 560 -38.43 -9.75 -24.55
C MET A 560 -38.57 -9.96 -23.03
N ILE A 561 -39.75 -9.74 -22.46
CA ILE A 561 -39.98 -9.99 -21.03
C ILE A 561 -39.84 -11.48 -20.71
N ARG A 562 -40.41 -12.37 -21.54
CA ARG A 562 -40.24 -13.82 -21.36
C ARG A 562 -38.76 -14.22 -21.45
N HIS A 563 -38.07 -13.72 -22.48
CA HIS A 563 -36.65 -13.96 -22.68
C HIS A 563 -35.83 -13.50 -21.47
N ALA A 564 -36.07 -12.28 -20.98
CA ALA A 564 -35.41 -11.77 -19.78
C ALA A 564 -35.66 -12.67 -18.55
N MET A 565 -36.87 -13.19 -18.37
CA MET A 565 -37.17 -14.15 -17.29
C MET A 565 -36.39 -15.45 -17.43
N ASP A 566 -36.25 -15.98 -18.65
CA ASP A 566 -35.50 -17.20 -18.93
C ASP A 566 -33.99 -16.99 -18.69
N ILE A 567 -33.44 -15.86 -19.14
CA ILE A 567 -32.05 -15.46 -18.86
C ILE A 567 -31.81 -15.32 -17.35
N ILE A 568 -32.66 -14.60 -16.63
CA ILE A 568 -32.51 -14.43 -15.18
C ILE A 568 -32.62 -15.78 -14.48
N LYS A 569 -33.51 -16.67 -14.92
CA LYS A 569 -33.64 -18.02 -14.36
C LYS A 569 -32.37 -18.83 -14.57
N LEU A 570 -31.78 -18.80 -15.76
CA LEU A 570 -30.50 -19.46 -16.05
C LEU A 570 -29.39 -18.91 -15.17
N SER A 571 -29.27 -17.58 -15.08
CA SER A 571 -28.24 -16.93 -14.27
C SER A 571 -28.39 -17.22 -12.78
N VAL A 572 -29.61 -17.13 -12.24
CA VAL A 572 -29.89 -17.44 -10.82
C VAL A 572 -29.63 -18.91 -10.52
N ASN A 573 -30.03 -19.83 -11.42
CA ASN A 573 -29.78 -21.25 -11.23
C ASN A 573 -28.28 -21.60 -11.26
N HIS A 574 -27.50 -20.92 -12.11
CA HIS A 574 -26.04 -21.06 -12.12
C HIS A 574 -25.40 -20.53 -10.83
N LEU A 575 -25.80 -19.33 -10.37
CA LEU A 575 -25.20 -18.65 -9.22
C LEU A 575 -25.64 -19.26 -7.88
N ASN A 576 -26.91 -19.65 -7.76
CA ASN A 576 -27.49 -20.18 -6.52
C ASN A 576 -28.54 -21.26 -6.84
N PRO A 577 -28.09 -22.51 -7.10
CA PRO A 577 -28.98 -23.60 -7.48
C PRO A 577 -30.14 -23.80 -6.50
N GLY A 578 -31.35 -23.96 -7.04
CA GLY A 578 -32.59 -24.12 -6.25
C GLY A 578 -33.24 -22.81 -5.79
N GLN A 579 -32.61 -21.66 -6.01
CA GLN A 579 -33.25 -20.38 -5.72
C GLN A 579 -34.32 -20.05 -6.78
N VAL A 580 -35.55 -19.82 -6.31
CA VAL A 580 -36.60 -19.18 -7.13
C VAL A 580 -36.16 -17.77 -7.54
N PRO A 581 -36.14 -17.44 -8.84
CA PRO A 581 -35.76 -16.11 -9.32
C PRO A 581 -36.71 -15.01 -8.82
N VAL A 582 -36.13 -13.89 -8.39
CA VAL A 582 -36.86 -12.68 -7.95
C VAL A 582 -36.53 -11.54 -8.90
N ILE A 583 -37.56 -10.94 -9.50
CA ILE A 583 -37.41 -9.90 -10.53
C ILE A 583 -38.23 -8.68 -10.13
N ALA A 584 -37.58 -7.52 -10.08
CA ALA A 584 -38.21 -6.21 -10.00
C ALA A 584 -38.48 -5.69 -11.41
N LEU A 585 -39.70 -5.24 -11.65
CA LEU A 585 -40.15 -4.69 -12.93
C LEU A 585 -40.94 -3.42 -12.66
N ASP A 586 -40.77 -2.44 -13.55
CA ASP A 586 -41.60 -1.25 -13.56
C ASP A 586 -43.07 -1.58 -13.85
N GLN A 587 -44.00 -0.76 -13.37
CA GLN A 587 -45.44 -1.05 -13.45
C GLN A 587 -45.93 -1.40 -14.87
N PRO A 588 -45.54 -0.66 -15.94
CA PRO A 588 -45.93 -1.03 -17.31
C PRO A 588 -45.36 -2.38 -17.76
N LEU A 589 -44.16 -2.74 -17.30
CA LEU A 589 -43.53 -4.03 -17.63
C LEU A 589 -44.19 -5.17 -16.84
N CYS A 590 -44.59 -4.93 -15.59
CA CYS A 590 -45.44 -5.82 -14.82
C CYS A 590 -46.77 -6.10 -15.51
N GLN A 591 -47.36 -5.12 -16.21
CA GLN A 591 -48.59 -5.33 -17.01
C GLN A 591 -48.34 -6.24 -18.21
N VAL A 592 -47.23 -6.04 -18.94
CA VAL A 592 -46.83 -6.90 -20.06
C VAL A 592 -46.55 -8.32 -19.60
N ARG A 593 -45.86 -8.51 -18.46
CA ARG A 593 -45.73 -9.81 -17.79
C ARG A 593 -47.10 -10.36 -17.40
N GLY A 594 -47.97 -9.50 -16.89
CA GLY A 594 -49.37 -9.77 -16.60
C GLY A 594 -50.04 -10.43 -17.79
N HIS A 595 -49.93 -9.92 -19.02
CA HIS A 595 -50.51 -10.57 -20.20
C HIS A 595 -50.04 -12.00 -20.50
N VAL A 596 -48.93 -12.45 -19.92
CA VAL A 596 -48.46 -13.84 -20.01
C VAL A 596 -49.18 -14.75 -18.99
N TRP A 597 -49.65 -14.21 -17.84
CA TRP A 597 -50.15 -15.00 -16.70
C TRP A 597 -51.49 -14.51 -16.06
N TRP A 598 -51.97 -13.29 -16.35
CA TRP A 598 -53.10 -12.55 -15.73
C TRP A 598 -53.85 -11.61 -16.70
N PRO A 599 -55.12 -11.27 -16.45
CA PRO A 599 -55.91 -10.39 -17.31
C PRO A 599 -55.61 -8.89 -17.12
N PRO A 600 -55.80 -8.04 -18.16
CA PRO A 600 -55.65 -6.59 -18.05
C PRO A 600 -56.86 -5.93 -17.36
N HIS A 601 -56.60 -5.05 -16.40
CA HIS A 601 -57.59 -4.07 -15.93
C HIS A 601 -57.45 -2.77 -16.73
N ARG A 602 -58.59 -2.25 -17.22
CA ARG A 602 -58.70 -1.04 -18.07
C ARG A 602 -58.36 0.27 -17.33
N ASP A 603 -58.08 1.26 -18.16
CA ASP A 603 -57.51 2.60 -17.94
C ASP A 603 -58.18 3.53 -16.91
N GLY A 604 -57.43 4.54 -16.45
CA GLY A 604 -57.97 5.72 -15.76
C GLY A 604 -56.94 6.63 -15.07
N ILE A 605 -56.53 7.68 -15.79
CA ILE A 605 -56.03 9.05 -15.50
C ILE A 605 -55.72 9.53 -14.04
N SER A 606 -54.59 10.27 -13.97
CA SER A 606 -54.30 11.51 -13.18
C SER A 606 -53.24 11.45 -12.07
N GLN A 607 -52.05 11.95 -12.41
CA GLN A 607 -51.06 12.56 -11.50
C GLN A 607 -51.69 13.67 -10.66
N SER A 608 -51.44 13.69 -9.35
CA SER A 608 -51.11 14.94 -8.64
C SER A 608 -50.88 14.67 -7.16
N ASN A 609 -49.68 14.99 -6.66
CA ASN A 609 -49.50 15.51 -5.31
C ASN A 609 -48.23 16.36 -5.09
N ARG A 610 -47.51 16.77 -6.15
CA ARG A 610 -46.35 17.69 -6.03
C ARG A 610 -46.64 19.15 -6.43
N ARG A 611 -47.88 19.48 -6.80
CA ARG A 611 -48.27 20.83 -7.22
C ARG A 611 -48.43 21.83 -6.07
N TRP A 612 -48.43 21.40 -4.81
CA TRP A 612 -48.69 22.30 -3.67
C TRP A 612 -47.53 23.26 -3.36
N LEU A 613 -46.28 22.86 -3.66
CA LEU A 613 -45.09 23.72 -3.57
C LEU A 613 -44.90 24.62 -4.79
N GLN A 614 -45.66 24.39 -5.86
CA GLN A 614 -45.53 25.17 -7.09
C GLN A 614 -46.25 26.51 -6.90
N GLY A 615 -45.49 27.61 -6.97
CA GLY A 615 -46.04 28.97 -6.77
C GLY A 615 -46.21 29.39 -5.31
N SER A 616 -45.77 28.58 -4.34
CA SER A 616 -45.84 28.91 -2.90
C SER A 616 -44.74 29.87 -2.41
N GLY A 617 -43.78 30.22 -3.28
CA GLY A 617 -42.56 30.93 -2.90
C GLY A 617 -41.48 30.04 -2.27
N TRP A 618 -41.70 28.73 -2.15
CA TRP A 618 -40.71 27.78 -1.60
C TRP A 618 -39.39 27.76 -2.38
N THR A 619 -39.45 27.78 -3.71
CA THR A 619 -38.26 27.83 -4.57
C THR A 619 -37.48 29.12 -4.39
N THR A 620 -38.18 30.24 -4.21
CA THR A 620 -37.59 31.55 -3.90
C THR A 620 -36.92 31.52 -2.52
N ALA A 621 -37.58 30.96 -1.52
CA ALA A 621 -37.01 30.84 -0.17
C ALA A 621 -35.72 30.00 -0.16
N LEU A 622 -35.66 28.90 -0.93
CA LEU A 622 -34.43 28.11 -1.08
C LEU A 622 -33.32 28.88 -1.83
N ALA A 623 -33.69 29.69 -2.81
CA ALA A 623 -32.74 30.51 -3.56
C ALA A 623 -32.18 31.66 -2.72
N ASP A 624 -33.03 32.40 -2.02
CA ASP A 624 -32.66 33.52 -1.15
C ASP A 624 -31.80 33.04 0.03
N ALA A 625 -32.07 31.83 0.54
CA ALA A 625 -31.26 31.21 1.58
C ALA A 625 -29.94 30.61 1.07
N ASN A 626 -29.60 30.77 -0.22
CA ASN A 626 -28.43 30.16 -0.88
C ASN A 626 -28.36 28.63 -0.72
N VAL A 627 -29.49 27.95 -0.53
CA VAL A 627 -29.56 26.47 -0.46
C VAL A 627 -29.41 25.86 -1.84
N ALA A 628 -29.95 26.51 -2.88
CA ALA A 628 -29.85 26.10 -4.27
C ALA A 628 -30.02 27.31 -5.20
N THR A 629 -29.47 27.25 -6.42
CA THR A 629 -29.79 28.28 -7.44
C THR A 629 -31.26 28.21 -7.85
N PRO A 630 -31.89 29.31 -8.34
CA PRO A 630 -33.31 29.30 -8.72
C PRO A 630 -33.70 28.14 -9.65
N GLY A 631 -32.90 27.89 -10.69
CA GLY A 631 -33.14 26.75 -11.60
C GLY A 631 -32.99 25.38 -10.93
N THR A 632 -32.08 25.25 -9.96
CA THR A 632 -31.94 24.01 -9.18
C THR A 632 -33.10 23.84 -8.19
N ALA A 633 -33.56 24.91 -7.55
CA ALA A 633 -34.70 24.88 -6.63
C ALA A 633 -36.01 24.50 -7.37
N GLU A 634 -36.25 25.06 -8.56
CA GLU A 634 -37.36 24.62 -9.42
C GLU A 634 -37.28 23.15 -9.81
N SER A 635 -36.06 22.65 -10.05
CA SER A 635 -35.82 21.24 -10.34
C SER A 635 -36.25 20.33 -9.18
N PHE A 636 -36.25 20.83 -7.94
CA PHE A 636 -36.66 20.05 -6.77
C PHE A 636 -38.17 19.79 -6.75
N VAL A 637 -38.98 20.79 -7.11
CA VAL A 637 -40.44 20.66 -7.26
C VAL A 637 -40.78 19.64 -8.34
N LYS A 638 -40.01 19.66 -9.44
CA LYS A 638 -40.12 18.72 -10.56
C LYS A 638 -39.48 17.35 -10.27
N ALA A 639 -38.80 17.22 -9.13
CA ALA A 639 -38.07 16.03 -8.71
C ALA A 639 -37.04 15.51 -9.73
N ALA A 640 -36.39 16.42 -10.47
CA ALA A 640 -35.41 16.07 -11.49
C ALA A 640 -34.16 15.37 -10.92
N SER A 641 -33.88 15.54 -9.63
CA SER A 641 -32.84 14.81 -8.90
C SER A 641 -33.38 14.35 -7.55
N VAL A 642 -33.63 13.05 -7.40
CA VAL A 642 -34.17 12.46 -6.17
C VAL A 642 -33.31 12.81 -4.95
N THR A 643 -31.98 12.74 -5.07
CA THR A 643 -31.05 13.03 -3.96
C THR A 643 -31.14 14.48 -3.52
N ARG A 644 -31.08 15.43 -4.46
CA ARG A 644 -31.11 16.86 -4.13
C ARG A 644 -32.50 17.30 -3.64
N SER A 645 -33.57 16.78 -4.25
CA SER A 645 -34.93 17.00 -3.76
C SER A 645 -35.12 16.50 -2.33
N ARG A 646 -34.65 15.29 -1.99
CA ARG A 646 -34.72 14.76 -0.61
C ARG A 646 -34.01 15.67 0.39
N GLN A 647 -32.83 16.18 0.03
CA GLN A 647 -32.10 17.11 0.90
C GLN A 647 -32.89 18.41 1.12
N ALA A 648 -33.50 18.97 0.08
CA ALA A 648 -34.34 20.16 0.20
C ALA A 648 -35.56 19.94 1.11
N HIS A 649 -36.20 18.78 1.02
CA HIS A 649 -37.30 18.38 1.91
C HIS A 649 -36.84 18.27 3.37
N HIS A 650 -35.68 17.66 3.65
CA HIS A 650 -35.12 17.62 5.01
C HIS A 650 -34.85 19.02 5.57
N VAL A 651 -34.23 19.90 4.78
CA VAL A 651 -33.93 21.29 5.19
C VAL A 651 -35.23 22.05 5.47
N THR A 652 -36.25 21.85 4.64
CA THR A 652 -37.56 22.48 4.79
C THR A 652 -38.25 22.02 6.08
N ALA A 653 -38.30 20.71 6.34
CA ALA A 653 -38.88 20.15 7.56
C ALA A 653 -38.19 20.68 8.82
N CYS A 654 -36.85 20.66 8.86
CA CYS A 654 -36.08 21.21 9.98
C CYS A 654 -36.34 22.71 10.17
N SER A 655 -36.36 23.49 9.10
CA SER A 655 -36.56 24.94 9.16
C SER A 655 -37.95 25.29 9.70
N LEU A 656 -39.00 24.64 9.17
CA LEU A 656 -40.37 24.84 9.63
C LEU A 656 -40.52 24.43 11.10
N PHE A 657 -39.91 23.32 11.52
CA PHE A 657 -39.96 22.88 12.91
C PHE A 657 -39.24 23.84 13.86
N ILE A 658 -38.07 24.37 13.49
CA ILE A 658 -37.36 25.37 14.29
C ILE A 658 -38.19 26.65 14.43
N LEU A 659 -38.80 27.13 13.33
CA LEU A 659 -39.69 28.30 13.36
C LEU A 659 -40.91 28.06 14.26
N LEU A 660 -41.49 26.86 14.20
CA LEU A 660 -42.60 26.44 15.04
C LEU A 660 -42.22 26.41 16.54
N GLN A 661 -41.05 25.87 16.88
CA GLN A 661 -40.52 25.87 18.25
C GLN A 661 -40.22 27.28 18.77
N LYS A 662 -39.68 28.17 17.92
CA LYS A 662 -39.46 29.59 18.27
C LYS A 662 -40.77 30.31 18.54
N ALA A 663 -41.79 30.10 17.71
CA ALA A 663 -43.12 30.67 17.89
C ALA A 663 -43.77 30.18 19.20
N TYR A 664 -43.64 28.90 19.52
CA TYR A 664 -44.12 28.35 20.79
C TYR A 664 -43.36 28.89 22.00
N THR A 665 -42.04 29.06 21.91
CA THR A 665 -41.25 29.69 22.98
C THR A 665 -41.69 31.13 23.23
N LYS A 666 -41.91 31.91 22.17
CA LYS A 666 -42.45 33.28 22.28
C LYS A 666 -43.85 33.30 22.89
N TYR A 667 -44.70 32.32 22.58
CA TYR A 667 -45.99 32.16 23.25
C TYR A 667 -45.80 31.94 24.76
N LYS A 668 -44.95 31.00 25.17
CA LYS A 668 -44.67 30.72 26.59
C LYS A 668 -44.19 31.96 27.35
N GLU A 669 -43.36 32.79 26.73
CA GLU A 669 -42.89 34.06 27.30
C GLU A 669 -44.01 35.09 27.47
N GLY A 670 -45.06 35.03 26.65
CA GLY A 670 -46.20 35.94 26.69
C GLY A 670 -47.33 35.52 27.64
N VAL A 671 -47.28 34.35 28.26
CA VAL A 671 -48.29 33.88 29.23
C VAL A 671 -47.91 34.32 30.64
N ALA A 672 -48.80 35.07 31.31
CA ALA A 672 -48.54 35.65 32.63
C ALA A 672 -48.44 34.61 33.75
N ASN A 673 -49.20 33.53 33.68
CA ASN A 673 -49.18 32.44 34.65
C ASN A 673 -48.65 31.15 34.01
N LYS A 674 -47.63 30.54 34.62
CA LYS A 674 -46.98 29.34 34.06
C LYS A 674 -47.90 28.12 34.05
N ASP A 675 -48.88 28.08 34.94
CA ASP A 675 -49.86 26.98 35.00
C ASP A 675 -50.89 27.03 33.85
N ASP A 676 -51.00 28.17 33.16
CA ASP A 676 -51.90 28.35 32.01
C ASP A 676 -51.23 28.03 30.66
N ILE A 677 -49.96 27.58 30.68
CA ILE A 677 -49.23 27.23 29.46
C ILE A 677 -49.81 25.94 28.88
N MET A 678 -50.39 26.06 27.69
CA MET A 678 -50.88 24.91 26.94
C MET A 678 -49.72 24.01 26.51
N SER A 679 -49.96 22.70 26.41
CA SER A 679 -49.00 21.79 25.76
C SER A 679 -48.74 22.19 24.32
N PHE A 680 -47.57 21.82 23.78
CA PHE A 680 -47.18 22.14 22.40
C PHE A 680 -48.23 21.68 21.38
N GLU A 681 -48.77 20.47 21.56
CA GLU A 681 -49.80 19.87 20.72
C GLU A 681 -51.12 20.66 20.77
N SER A 682 -51.58 20.99 21.98
CA SER A 682 -52.82 21.76 22.18
C SER A 682 -52.70 23.18 21.64
N TRP A 683 -51.54 23.82 21.82
CA TRP A 683 -51.26 25.13 21.26
C TRP A 683 -51.25 25.10 19.73
N CYS A 684 -50.60 24.10 19.11
CA CYS A 684 -50.62 23.93 17.66
C CYS A 684 -52.06 23.74 17.15
N ALA A 685 -52.89 22.91 17.80
CA ALA A 685 -54.28 22.69 17.41
C ALA A 685 -55.12 23.98 17.46
N GLN A 686 -54.91 24.80 18.48
CA GLN A 686 -55.56 26.11 18.58
C GLN A 686 -55.09 27.06 17.46
N GLN A 687 -53.78 27.14 17.22
CA GLN A 687 -53.22 28.04 16.20
C GLN A 687 -53.62 27.64 14.77
N VAL A 688 -53.71 26.34 14.48
CA VAL A 688 -54.26 25.81 13.21
C VAL A 688 -55.69 26.29 12.99
N SER A 689 -56.50 26.35 14.04
CA SER A 689 -57.91 26.79 13.93
C SER A 689 -58.04 28.32 13.88
N ALA A 690 -57.10 29.05 14.49
CA ALA A 690 -57.18 30.49 14.66
C ALA A 690 -56.53 31.28 13.50
N THR A 691 -55.45 30.77 12.91
CA THR A 691 -54.62 31.51 11.96
C THR A 691 -54.45 30.75 10.64
N PRO A 692 -55.04 31.21 9.51
CA PRO A 692 -54.92 30.53 8.22
C PRO A 692 -53.48 30.36 7.73
N GLN A 693 -52.61 31.34 7.99
CA GLN A 693 -51.19 31.24 7.64
C GLN A 693 -50.45 30.18 8.46
N PHE A 694 -50.80 30.03 9.74
CA PHE A 694 -50.25 28.98 10.59
C PHE A 694 -50.70 27.61 10.10
N GLN A 695 -51.99 27.45 9.81
CA GLN A 695 -52.55 26.24 9.24
C GLN A 695 -51.79 25.82 7.98
N TYR A 696 -51.55 26.75 7.04
CA TYR A 696 -50.83 26.46 5.80
C TYR A 696 -49.43 25.88 6.05
N TRP A 697 -48.60 26.56 6.86
CA TRP A 697 -47.23 26.11 7.13
C TRP A 697 -47.15 24.88 8.03
N TYR A 698 -48.12 24.70 8.93
CA TYR A 698 -48.22 23.49 9.74
C TYR A 698 -48.61 22.28 8.88
N THR A 699 -49.56 22.44 7.95
CA THR A 699 -49.89 21.41 6.96
C THR A 699 -48.71 21.10 6.05
N ALA A 700 -47.94 22.11 5.63
CA ALA A 700 -46.70 21.92 4.88
C ALA A 700 -45.71 21.02 5.63
N LEU A 701 -45.45 21.30 6.91
CA LEU A 701 -44.59 20.46 7.76
C LEU A 701 -45.14 19.02 7.88
N GLN A 702 -46.44 18.84 8.08
CA GLN A 702 -47.06 17.51 8.14
C GLN A 702 -46.90 16.72 6.83
N LEU A 703 -47.02 17.38 5.68
CA LEU A 703 -46.80 16.75 4.36
C LEU A 703 -45.34 16.36 4.14
N GLU A 704 -44.39 17.20 4.58
CA GLU A 704 -42.96 16.87 4.56
C GLU A 704 -42.66 15.64 5.41
N LEU A 705 -43.20 15.60 6.64
CA LEU A 705 -43.05 14.44 7.52
C LEU A 705 -43.69 13.18 6.94
N LEU A 706 -44.85 13.31 6.29
CA LEU A 706 -45.55 12.20 5.65
C LEU A 706 -44.70 11.60 4.53
N LEU A 707 -44.01 12.45 3.74
CA LEU A 707 -43.06 12.00 2.73
C LEU A 707 -41.88 11.24 3.35
N LEU A 708 -41.34 11.70 4.48
CA LEU A 708 -40.23 11.02 5.16
C LEU A 708 -40.65 9.68 5.75
N VAL A 709 -41.82 9.60 6.38
CA VAL A 709 -42.39 8.34 6.86
C VAL A 709 -42.63 7.37 5.71
N PHE A 710 -43.14 7.85 4.56
CA PHE A 710 -43.27 7.03 3.37
C PHE A 710 -41.90 6.52 2.86
N LEU A 711 -40.87 7.37 2.85
CA LEU A 711 -39.52 6.93 2.47
C LEU A 711 -38.93 5.92 3.48
N LYS A 712 -39.23 6.06 4.78
CA LYS A 712 -38.84 5.10 5.82
C LYS A 712 -39.49 3.75 5.54
N SER A 713 -40.79 3.76 5.26
CA SER A 713 -41.59 2.54 5.08
C SER A 713 -41.14 1.72 3.87
N LEU A 714 -40.69 2.36 2.80
CA LEU A 714 -40.05 1.69 1.65
C LEU A 714 -38.76 0.94 2.03
N ARG A 715 -38.03 1.41 3.05
CA ARG A 715 -36.76 0.80 3.51
C ARG A 715 -36.97 -0.30 4.54
N VAL A 716 -38.05 -0.24 5.31
CA VAL A 716 -38.35 -1.19 6.40
C VAL A 716 -39.51 -2.14 6.10
N ALA A 717 -40.01 -2.17 4.86
CA ALA A 717 -41.11 -3.03 4.39
C ALA A 717 -42.50 -2.73 5.01
N ASP A 718 -42.75 -1.50 5.46
CA ASP A 718 -44.03 -1.09 6.10
C ASP A 718 -44.88 -0.15 5.20
N PHE A 719 -44.80 -0.35 3.89
CA PHE A 719 -45.24 0.65 2.89
C PHE A 719 -46.74 0.65 2.57
N LEU A 720 -47.49 -0.37 2.98
CA LEU A 720 -48.87 -0.61 2.54
C LEU A 720 -49.87 0.51 2.91
N PRO A 721 -49.87 1.05 4.15
CA PRO A 721 -50.80 2.13 4.50
C PRO A 721 -50.56 3.42 3.72
N TRP A 722 -49.35 3.62 3.19
CA TRP A 722 -48.89 4.89 2.63
C TRP A 722 -49.19 5.05 1.13
N PHE A 723 -49.37 3.97 0.38
CA PHE A 723 -49.72 4.05 -1.06
C PHE A 723 -51.04 4.78 -1.30
N PHE A 724 -52.06 4.52 -0.48
CA PHE A 724 -53.34 5.23 -0.54
C PHE A 724 -53.22 6.67 -0.02
N ALA A 725 -52.50 6.87 1.08
CA ALA A 725 -52.29 8.18 1.69
C ALA A 725 -51.63 9.18 0.75
N MET A 726 -50.68 8.71 -0.06
CA MET A 726 -49.89 9.54 -0.98
C MET A 726 -50.52 9.68 -2.37
N ASN A 727 -51.77 9.23 -2.56
CA ASN A 727 -52.49 9.24 -3.83
C ASN A 727 -51.72 8.53 -4.97
N HIS A 728 -50.98 7.47 -4.64
CA HIS A 728 -50.36 6.57 -5.62
C HIS A 728 -51.38 5.56 -6.15
N SER A 729 -52.53 6.04 -6.61
CA SER A 729 -53.66 5.22 -7.05
C SER A 729 -53.30 4.24 -8.17
N ASN A 730 -52.34 4.60 -9.03
CA ASN A 730 -51.78 3.71 -10.07
C ASN A 730 -51.14 2.45 -9.48
N TYR A 731 -50.41 2.57 -8.36
CA TYR A 731 -49.79 1.44 -7.65
C TYR A 731 -50.78 0.74 -6.73
N ALA A 732 -51.67 1.51 -6.08
CA ALA A 732 -52.69 0.98 -5.19
C ALA A 732 -53.63 -0.01 -5.87
N ARG A 733 -53.86 0.14 -7.19
CA ARG A 733 -54.63 -0.82 -8.03
C ARG A 733 -54.02 -2.21 -8.11
N TRP A 734 -52.71 -2.34 -7.93
CA TRP A 734 -52.01 -3.64 -7.94
C TRP A 734 -51.96 -4.29 -6.57
N LEU A 735 -52.24 -3.55 -5.49
CA LEU A 735 -52.25 -4.10 -4.13
C LEU A 735 -53.21 -5.28 -3.96
N PRO A 736 -54.45 -5.27 -4.47
CA PRO A 736 -55.35 -6.43 -4.36
C PRO A 736 -54.81 -7.72 -5.00
N VAL A 737 -53.85 -7.62 -5.92
CA VAL A 737 -53.20 -8.77 -6.56
C VAL A 737 -51.91 -9.12 -5.84
N HIS A 738 -51.08 -8.13 -5.55
CA HIS A 738 -49.76 -8.33 -4.93
C HIS A 738 -49.84 -8.72 -3.45
N LEU A 739 -50.84 -8.22 -2.70
CA LEU A 739 -50.99 -8.51 -1.27
C LEU A 739 -51.31 -9.98 -0.97
N PRO A 740 -52.29 -10.62 -1.65
CA PRO A 740 -52.48 -12.06 -1.53
C PRO A 740 -51.20 -12.84 -1.81
N ASP A 741 -50.49 -12.54 -2.91
CA ASP A 741 -49.25 -13.24 -3.27
C ASP A 741 -48.17 -13.09 -2.19
N MET A 742 -47.98 -11.88 -1.66
CA MET A 742 -47.04 -11.62 -0.57
C MET A 742 -47.46 -12.29 0.74
N SER A 743 -48.76 -12.37 1.03
CA SER A 743 -49.28 -13.06 2.22
C SER A 743 -49.12 -14.58 2.16
N LEU A 744 -49.15 -15.14 0.94
CA LEU A 744 -48.95 -16.56 0.67
C LEU A 744 -47.47 -16.91 0.40
N LEU A 745 -46.57 -15.92 0.33
CA LEU A 745 -45.16 -16.11 0.00
C LEU A 745 -44.47 -17.09 0.96
N ASP A 746 -44.77 -17.01 2.26
CA ASP A 746 -44.27 -17.93 3.28
C ASP A 746 -44.67 -19.40 3.02
N GLN A 747 -45.81 -19.62 2.37
CA GLN A 747 -46.33 -20.95 2.06
C GLN A 747 -45.83 -21.45 0.69
N MET A 748 -45.81 -20.57 -0.32
CA MET A 748 -45.46 -20.94 -1.69
C MET A 748 -43.94 -21.01 -1.91
N VAL A 749 -43.18 -20.09 -1.31
CA VAL A 749 -41.73 -19.93 -1.54
C VAL A 749 -41.04 -19.53 -0.22
N PRO A 750 -40.99 -20.45 0.78
CA PRO A 750 -40.55 -20.13 2.15
C PRO A 750 -39.11 -19.59 2.22
N HIS A 751 -38.22 -20.03 1.34
CA HIS A 751 -36.84 -19.54 1.33
C HIS A 751 -36.74 -18.08 0.87
N VAL A 752 -37.51 -17.66 -0.14
CA VAL A 752 -37.56 -16.24 -0.56
C VAL A 752 -38.19 -15.39 0.54
N ALA A 753 -39.26 -15.88 1.17
CA ALA A 753 -39.92 -15.17 2.26
C ALA A 753 -38.97 -14.91 3.44
N LEU A 754 -38.11 -15.89 3.78
CA LEU A 754 -37.07 -15.74 4.80
C LEU A 754 -36.05 -14.65 4.43
N GLU A 755 -35.56 -14.63 3.19
CA GLU A 755 -34.62 -13.60 2.73
C GLU A 755 -35.27 -12.21 2.66
N PHE A 756 -36.55 -12.12 2.33
CA PHE A 756 -37.30 -10.86 2.36
C PHE A 756 -37.51 -10.34 3.79
N LYS A 757 -37.78 -11.22 4.76
CA LYS A 757 -37.81 -10.86 6.20
C LYS A 757 -36.45 -10.34 6.68
N LYS A 758 -35.34 -10.81 6.07
CA LYS A 758 -34.00 -10.26 6.29
C LYS A 758 -33.75 -8.94 5.54
N GLY A 759 -34.72 -8.37 4.84
CA GLY A 759 -34.61 -7.08 4.15
C GLY A 759 -34.00 -7.15 2.74
N LEU A 760 -33.76 -8.35 2.20
CA LEU A 760 -33.07 -8.56 0.92
C LEU A 760 -33.96 -8.33 -0.31
N PHE A 761 -35.03 -7.57 -0.14
CA PHE A 761 -35.84 -6.98 -1.22
C PHE A 761 -35.35 -5.56 -1.58
N THR A 762 -34.33 -5.04 -0.88
CA THR A 762 -33.63 -3.77 -1.17
C THR A 762 -32.14 -4.02 -1.40
N VAL A 763 -31.46 -3.09 -2.08
CA VAL A 763 -30.04 -3.16 -2.41
C VAL A 763 -29.23 -2.29 -1.45
N ASN A 764 -28.30 -2.90 -0.72
CA ASN A 764 -27.38 -2.18 0.18
C ASN A 764 -26.12 -1.74 -0.57
N LYS A 765 -25.93 -0.45 -0.82
CA LYS A 765 -24.66 0.08 -1.37
C LYS A 765 -23.68 0.57 -0.29
N SER A 766 -24.10 0.53 0.97
CA SER A 766 -23.29 0.94 2.12
C SER A 766 -23.44 -0.09 3.24
N LEU A 767 -22.54 -0.03 4.23
CA LEU A 767 -22.60 -0.88 5.43
C LEU A 767 -23.85 -0.62 6.29
N LYS A 768 -24.54 0.51 6.07
CA LYS A 768 -25.73 0.92 6.82
C LYS A 768 -27.00 0.47 6.11
N ARG A 769 -27.73 -0.47 6.71
CA ARG A 769 -28.97 -1.05 6.18
C ARG A 769 -30.08 -0.02 5.95
N PHE A 770 -30.20 1.02 6.78
CA PHE A 770 -31.20 2.08 6.58
C PHE A 770 -30.96 2.90 5.30
N LEU A 771 -29.77 2.82 4.70
CA LEU A 771 -29.44 3.50 3.45
C LEU A 771 -29.66 2.58 2.24
N SER A 772 -30.33 1.44 2.42
CA SER A 772 -30.74 0.59 1.32
C SER A 772 -31.63 1.36 0.34
N ILE A 773 -31.49 1.02 -0.92
CA ILE A 773 -32.29 1.59 -2.00
C ILE A 773 -33.14 0.49 -2.64
N ALA A 774 -34.27 0.86 -3.20
CA ALA A 774 -35.08 -0.08 -3.94
C ALA A 774 -34.33 -0.58 -5.20
N ILE A 775 -34.69 -1.79 -5.67
CA ILE A 775 -33.96 -2.49 -6.73
C ILE A 775 -34.02 -1.71 -8.06
N ASP A 776 -35.16 -1.08 -8.35
CA ASP A 776 -35.36 -0.16 -9.48
C ASP A 776 -34.35 1.00 -9.43
N GLN A 777 -34.21 1.64 -8.27
CA GLN A 777 -33.28 2.76 -8.08
C GLN A 777 -31.81 2.30 -8.23
N ALA A 778 -31.49 1.07 -7.80
CA ALA A 778 -30.16 0.49 -7.99
C ALA A 778 -29.88 0.18 -9.47
N HIS A 779 -30.89 -0.28 -10.21
CA HIS A 779 -30.82 -0.54 -11.64
C HIS A 779 -30.62 0.75 -12.44
N GLU A 780 -31.36 1.81 -12.13
CA GLU A 780 -31.21 3.10 -12.81
C GLU A 780 -29.81 3.71 -12.62
N GLN A 781 -29.17 3.46 -11.46
CA GLN A 781 -27.77 3.84 -11.26
C GLN A 781 -26.81 3.06 -12.16
N ASN A 782 -27.08 1.77 -12.42
CA ASN A 782 -26.29 0.98 -13.37
C ASN A 782 -26.50 1.49 -14.81
N ASN A 783 -27.75 1.81 -15.17
CA ASN A 783 -28.09 2.41 -16.46
C ASN A 783 -27.35 3.74 -16.66
N ALA A 784 -27.29 4.59 -15.64
CA ALA A 784 -26.57 5.86 -15.69
C ALA A 784 -25.06 5.69 -15.97
N MET A 785 -24.43 4.65 -15.43
CA MET A 785 -23.01 4.35 -15.72
C MET A 785 -22.79 4.00 -17.20
N VAL A 786 -23.75 3.30 -17.81
CA VAL A 786 -23.70 2.89 -19.22
C VAL A 786 -24.07 4.01 -20.19
N LYS A 787 -24.84 5.01 -19.74
CA LYS A 787 -25.18 6.21 -20.51
C LYS A 787 -24.11 7.33 -20.44
N GLY A 788 -23.12 7.23 -19.55
CA GLY A 788 -22.07 8.25 -19.42
C GLY A 788 -21.13 8.33 -20.63
N GLU A 789 -20.28 9.36 -20.70
CA GLU A 789 -19.31 9.57 -21.80
C GLU A 789 -18.37 8.36 -22.02
N GLY A 790 -18.13 7.56 -20.98
CA GLY A 790 -17.37 6.32 -21.05
C GLY A 790 -18.19 5.03 -21.20
N GLY A 791 -19.52 5.10 -21.24
CA GLY A 791 -20.42 3.93 -21.18
C GLY A 791 -20.81 3.34 -22.55
N ALA A 792 -21.43 2.15 -22.55
CA ALA A 792 -21.74 1.37 -23.75
C ALA A 792 -22.65 2.09 -24.76
N VAL A 793 -23.47 3.04 -24.32
CA VAL A 793 -24.37 3.78 -25.23
C VAL A 793 -23.75 5.09 -25.72
N GLY A 794 -22.83 5.69 -24.96
CA GLY A 794 -21.95 6.74 -25.48
C GLY A 794 -20.89 6.21 -26.46
N LEU A 795 -20.61 4.90 -26.41
CA LEU A 795 -19.68 4.19 -27.27
C LEU A 795 -20.22 3.90 -28.67
N THR A 796 -21.54 3.79 -28.84
CA THR A 796 -22.13 3.18 -30.03
C THR A 796 -23.15 4.09 -30.70
N GLU A 797 -22.63 4.98 -31.54
CA GLU A 797 -23.35 5.34 -32.77
C GLU A 797 -23.47 4.13 -33.75
N ASN A 798 -23.21 2.88 -33.28
CA ASN A 798 -23.26 1.64 -34.03
C ASN A 798 -23.99 0.53 -33.23
N PRO A 799 -25.24 0.19 -33.59
CA PRO A 799 -26.05 -0.84 -32.92
C PRO A 799 -25.39 -2.22 -32.80
N ASN A 800 -24.47 -2.58 -33.71
CA ASN A 800 -23.84 -3.90 -33.75
C ASN A 800 -22.83 -4.16 -32.62
N ALA A 801 -22.45 -3.15 -31.84
CA ALA A 801 -21.52 -3.32 -30.72
C ALA A 801 -22.24 -3.57 -29.38
N LEU A 802 -23.57 -3.68 -29.40
CA LEU A 802 -24.40 -3.94 -28.22
C LEU A 802 -24.86 -5.41 -28.11
N CYS A 803 -24.54 -6.27 -29.09
CA CYS A 803 -24.94 -7.68 -29.15
C CYS A 803 -23.79 -8.61 -29.53
#